data_AF-A0A7C6GA96-F1
#
_entry.id   AF-A0A7C6GA96-F1
#
_cell.length_a   1.000
_cell.length_b   1.000
_cell.length_c   1.000
_cell.angle_alpha   90.00
_cell.angle_beta   90.00
_cell.angle_gamma   90.00
#
_symmetry.space_group_name_H-M   'P 1'
#
loop_
_entity.id
_entity.type
_entity.pdbx_description
1 polymer ?
#
loop_
_entity_poly.entity_id
_entity_poly.type
_entity_poly.pdbx_seq_one_letter_code
_entity_poly.pdbx_strand_id
1 'polypeptide(L)'
;MARFFKYVILILIFSGITFFIVNAKDNNIDVDYEDIIPNFGYIETKLLESSRYTQPNEISQERLDYYHDNMIFRPSEEYLSKYKFVSYPELEDDYIKVYFEKDSFSVIVYDKVSDYYYSSRPTHQGYEGVLEGNRPARSLLNSGLWIDHVRTDRPAAGSIITDSLYTLANVSFVAGEQEPDNPFTLTLNSYNRNNVDVNVERVGTGINVLVDASKLEFKFNVLMSVKNGVLTLQVLEDSIEENSETVTVLGITLLPYLGATRHNLFPSHFVIPDGLGALVQHTEARNTHFEGRFFGDDIGYPKRYNNHLGVPLFGLIHETNKAGFYAHITKGAEQSILAAKFYGTGNNYNRIYSTFYIREIHRRIIDRNQSGSDYVTNHRVDTDYEINYNFLQENANYVGIANHYRDYLLNNRMLNKVEMPEDISLYTTYIMGDLEPSLFSKTRVNMTTANQALKMYLDLQSNGVVNQKVGLLGYSNEGVSSGLTKMNFHGGVSSYYDLFEQVKKDNTKVYLNQNYVDPIGDSSRINEIRDVAKSASKLLMKYRVSRDGTNYNYQRYLQPEHTFLKARNDQKILEKYDLGIVMPSLGNNLFTTYRSEILDREESMAYYIKAAELNDDLILNQPNSYLWQYIKAYNFMPIANSQYVYYTDLVPLIPIILQGIMPKYSQYLNFNALGKDRLLQLVDFNVYPHFILTHEKTFKMRNTNSSIYYSTYYEDYKDEMIKTYKWLNMALRHVIDTKLVKRDVLEVGVVKNTYENGVVIIINYTTSPKTVDSKTIRALEYEVILP
;
A
#
# COMPACT_ATOMS: atom_id res chain seq x y z
N MET A 1 -38.40 -44.03 -40.41
CA MET A 1 -37.91 -42.99 -39.47
C MET A 1 -36.83 -43.46 -38.49
N ALA A 2 -36.98 -44.60 -37.79
CA ALA A 2 -35.96 -45.08 -36.84
C ALA A 2 -34.57 -45.43 -37.43
N ARG A 3 -34.46 -45.81 -38.71
CA ARG A 3 -33.16 -46.05 -39.36
C ARG A 3 -32.41 -44.75 -39.73
N PHE A 4 -33.14 -43.68 -40.04
CA PHE A 4 -32.53 -42.38 -40.40
C PHE A 4 -31.91 -41.69 -39.17
N PHE A 5 -32.56 -41.81 -38.00
CA PHE A 5 -32.05 -41.28 -36.74
C PHE A 5 -30.77 -41.98 -36.26
N LYS A 6 -30.61 -43.28 -36.54
CA LYS A 6 -29.38 -44.03 -36.23
C LYS A 6 -28.19 -43.56 -37.07
N TYR A 7 -28.38 -43.25 -38.35
CA TYR A 7 -27.30 -42.74 -39.20
C TYR A 7 -26.89 -41.30 -38.85
N VAL A 8 -27.82 -40.45 -38.41
CA VAL A 8 -27.51 -39.09 -37.96
C VAL A 8 -26.75 -39.08 -36.63
N ILE A 9 -27.09 -39.97 -35.69
CA ILE A 9 -26.33 -40.13 -34.43
C ILE A 9 -24.95 -40.74 -34.68
N LEU A 10 -24.82 -41.71 -35.59
CA LEU A 10 -23.52 -42.28 -35.97
C LEU A 10 -22.62 -41.25 -36.65
N ILE A 11 -23.16 -40.37 -37.50
CA ILE A 11 -22.40 -39.29 -38.14
C ILE A 11 -21.99 -38.22 -37.11
N LEU A 12 -22.85 -37.88 -36.15
CA LEU A 12 -22.52 -36.90 -35.09
C LEU A 12 -21.48 -37.44 -34.08
N ILE A 13 -21.56 -38.73 -33.75
CA ILE A 13 -20.56 -39.40 -32.89
C ILE A 13 -19.24 -39.59 -33.65
N PHE A 14 -19.26 -39.90 -34.95
CA PHE A 14 -18.03 -39.95 -35.75
C PHE A 14 -17.39 -38.57 -35.90
N SER A 15 -18.16 -37.51 -36.16
CA SER A 15 -17.62 -36.16 -36.30
C SER A 15 -17.11 -35.56 -34.97
N GLY A 16 -17.71 -35.95 -33.84
CA GLY A 16 -17.23 -35.54 -32.50
C GLY A 16 -15.97 -36.29 -32.06
N ILE A 17 -15.78 -37.54 -32.50
CA ILE A 17 -14.62 -38.36 -32.17
C ILE A 17 -13.43 -38.08 -33.11
N THR A 18 -13.63 -37.67 -34.37
CA THR A 18 -12.53 -37.20 -35.24
C THR A 18 -11.99 -35.81 -34.89
N PHE A 19 -12.69 -35.00 -34.09
CA PHE A 19 -12.13 -33.72 -33.60
C PHE A 19 -11.35 -33.88 -32.28
N PHE A 20 -11.51 -35.01 -31.57
CA PHE A 20 -10.81 -35.29 -30.31
C PHE A 20 -9.85 -36.50 -30.37
N ILE A 21 -9.89 -37.31 -31.43
CA ILE A 21 -9.05 -38.51 -31.63
C ILE A 21 -8.52 -38.57 -33.08
N VAL A 22 -8.12 -37.41 -33.61
CA VAL A 22 -6.97 -37.31 -34.53
C VAL A 22 -5.90 -36.55 -33.75
N ASN A 23 -5.35 -37.20 -32.72
CA ASN A 23 -4.15 -38.05 -32.81
C ASN A 23 -2.93 -37.14 -33.11
N ALA A 24 -2.07 -36.73 -32.17
CA ALA A 24 -1.66 -37.38 -30.92
C ALA A 24 -1.35 -38.87 -31.12
N LYS A 25 -0.20 -39.16 -31.77
CA LYS A 25 0.63 -40.31 -31.39
C LYS A 25 2.08 -40.17 -31.86
N ASP A 26 2.92 -39.93 -30.85
CA ASP A 26 4.32 -40.31 -30.64
C ASP A 26 5.32 -40.30 -31.81
N ASN A 27 6.37 -39.50 -31.62
CA ASN A 27 7.73 -40.04 -31.53
C ASN A 27 8.54 -39.21 -30.52
N ASN A 28 9.23 -39.90 -29.61
CA ASN A 28 10.19 -39.34 -28.65
C ASN A 28 11.15 -38.35 -29.32
N ILE A 29 11.10 -37.09 -28.92
CA ILE A 29 12.12 -36.08 -29.20
C ILE A 29 12.22 -35.20 -27.95
N ASP A 30 13.42 -35.09 -27.38
CA ASP A 30 13.76 -34.03 -26.44
C ASP A 30 13.41 -32.69 -27.08
N VAL A 31 12.34 -32.04 -26.62
CA VAL A 31 11.94 -30.72 -27.14
C VAL A 31 12.77 -29.66 -26.43
N ASP A 32 13.86 -29.28 -27.08
CA ASP A 32 14.54 -28.02 -26.81
C ASP A 32 13.54 -26.87 -26.97
N TYR A 33 13.43 -26.04 -25.92
CA TYR A 33 12.63 -24.82 -25.94
C TYR A 33 13.32 -23.74 -26.79
N GLU A 34 13.25 -23.86 -28.12
CA GLU A 34 13.50 -22.73 -29.01
C GLU A 34 12.32 -22.53 -29.97
N ASP A 35 12.06 -21.26 -30.25
CA ASP A 35 11.02 -20.69 -31.11
C ASP A 35 9.59 -20.60 -30.55
N ILE A 36 9.42 -19.66 -29.61
CA ILE A 36 8.18 -18.91 -29.45
C ILE A 36 7.92 -18.16 -30.77
N ILE A 37 6.79 -18.44 -31.44
CA ILE A 37 6.27 -17.61 -32.53
C ILE A 37 6.18 -16.16 -32.00
N PRO A 38 6.91 -15.18 -32.56
CA PRO A 38 6.88 -13.81 -32.04
C PRO A 38 5.49 -13.23 -32.31
N ASN A 39 4.65 -13.21 -31.29
CA ASN A 39 3.41 -12.46 -31.30
C ASN A 39 3.80 -10.97 -31.37
N PHE A 40 3.52 -10.34 -32.52
CA PHE A 40 3.65 -8.91 -32.84
C PHE A 40 4.44 -8.09 -31.81
N GLY A 41 5.74 -7.85 -32.04
CA GLY A 41 6.57 -7.05 -31.11
C GLY A 41 5.93 -5.73 -30.68
N TYR A 42 5.10 -5.12 -31.53
CA TYR A 42 4.27 -3.96 -31.18
C TYR A 42 3.33 -4.15 -29.99
N ILE A 43 2.64 -5.29 -29.89
CA ILE A 43 1.71 -5.58 -28.78
C ILE A 43 2.49 -5.78 -27.48
N GLU A 44 3.64 -6.44 -27.55
CA GLU A 44 4.54 -6.64 -26.42
C GLU A 44 5.11 -5.31 -25.93
N THR A 45 5.67 -4.50 -26.83
CA THR A 45 6.19 -3.17 -26.51
C THR A 45 5.11 -2.34 -25.82
N LYS A 46 3.88 -2.33 -26.35
CA LYS A 46 2.74 -1.65 -25.69
C LYS A 46 2.42 -2.15 -24.29
N LEU A 47 2.58 -3.46 -24.05
CA LEU A 47 2.35 -4.04 -22.73
C LEU A 47 3.48 -3.64 -21.76
N LEU A 48 4.73 -3.68 -22.21
CA LEU A 48 5.90 -3.28 -21.43
C LEU A 48 5.95 -1.75 -21.19
N GLU A 49 5.40 -0.95 -22.10
CA GLU A 49 5.21 0.51 -21.95
C GLU A 49 4.05 0.88 -21.03
N SER A 50 3.26 -0.09 -20.57
CA SER A 50 2.12 0.17 -19.69
C SER A 50 2.55 0.33 -18.22
N SER A 51 1.62 0.84 -17.40
CA SER A 51 1.76 1.00 -15.94
C SER A 51 1.93 -0.30 -15.13
N ARG A 52 2.08 -1.43 -15.82
CA ARG A 52 2.40 -2.76 -15.27
C ARG A 52 3.90 -2.99 -15.11
N TYR A 53 4.72 -2.14 -15.73
CA TYR A 53 6.17 -2.22 -15.68
C TYR A 53 6.74 -0.84 -15.34
N THR A 54 7.99 -0.81 -14.89
CA THR A 54 8.73 0.44 -14.73
C THR A 54 9.23 0.88 -16.10
N GLN A 55 9.10 2.16 -16.40
CA GLN A 55 9.54 2.76 -17.65
C GLN A 55 10.96 3.34 -17.51
N PRO A 56 11.71 3.41 -18.62
CA PRO A 56 12.92 4.23 -18.68
C PRO A 56 12.60 5.68 -18.32
N ASN A 57 13.47 6.30 -17.51
CA ASN A 57 13.36 7.72 -17.20
C ASN A 57 14.03 8.56 -18.32
N GLU A 58 13.42 8.55 -19.51
CA GLU A 58 13.93 9.30 -20.66
C GLU A 58 13.42 10.74 -20.64
N ILE A 59 14.35 11.68 -20.45
CA ILE A 59 14.09 13.11 -20.55
C ILE A 59 15.02 13.66 -21.61
N SER A 60 14.48 14.39 -22.59
CA SER A 60 15.32 15.02 -23.62
C SER A 60 16.26 16.04 -22.99
N GLN A 61 17.48 16.15 -23.54
CA GLN A 61 18.46 17.13 -23.07
C GLN A 61 17.88 18.55 -23.14
N GLU A 62 17.15 18.89 -24.21
CA GLU A 62 16.46 20.18 -24.35
C GLU A 62 15.50 20.49 -23.19
N ARG A 63 14.74 19.49 -22.72
CA ARG A 63 13.82 19.66 -21.58
C ARG A 63 14.58 19.82 -20.27
N LEU A 64 15.70 19.13 -20.09
CA LEU A 64 16.58 19.29 -18.93
C LEU A 64 17.23 20.67 -18.92
N ASP A 65 17.79 21.10 -20.05
CA ASP A 65 18.42 22.42 -20.20
C ASP A 65 17.41 23.52 -19.90
N TYR A 66 16.20 23.43 -20.48
CA TYR A 66 15.13 24.38 -20.18
C TYR A 66 14.77 24.40 -18.68
N TYR A 67 14.64 23.24 -18.04
CA TYR A 67 14.37 23.14 -16.61
C TYR A 67 15.47 23.81 -15.77
N HIS A 68 16.73 23.55 -16.08
CA HIS A 68 17.87 24.13 -15.36
C HIS A 68 17.98 25.63 -15.55
N ASP A 69 17.70 26.13 -16.76
CA ASP A 69 17.82 27.55 -17.10
C ASP A 69 16.64 28.39 -16.60
N ASN A 70 15.42 27.83 -16.52
CA ASN A 70 14.20 28.61 -16.36
C ASN A 70 13.34 28.24 -15.15
N MET A 71 13.51 27.04 -14.58
CA MET A 71 12.56 26.51 -13.58
C MET A 71 13.17 26.30 -12.19
N ILE A 72 14.49 26.41 -12.05
CA ILE A 72 15.15 26.33 -10.73
C ILE A 72 14.86 27.60 -9.95
N PHE A 73 14.16 27.45 -8.84
CA PHE A 73 13.85 28.54 -7.94
C PHE A 73 15.01 28.84 -6.98
N ARG A 74 15.44 30.10 -6.94
CA ARG A 74 16.42 30.61 -5.97
C ARG A 74 15.97 31.98 -5.44
N PRO A 75 15.43 32.09 -4.22
CA PRO A 75 14.94 33.36 -3.70
C PRO A 75 16.11 34.29 -3.37
N SER A 76 16.02 35.55 -3.81
CA SER A 76 16.93 36.61 -3.37
C SER A 76 16.58 37.10 -1.96
N GLU A 77 17.50 37.79 -1.30
CA GLU A 77 17.21 38.48 -0.03
C GLU A 77 16.08 39.51 -0.17
N GLU A 78 16.00 40.18 -1.32
CA GLU A 78 14.89 41.08 -1.64
C GLU A 78 13.56 40.32 -1.73
N TYR A 79 13.54 39.14 -2.36
CA TYR A 79 12.36 38.28 -2.40
C TYR A 79 11.91 37.89 -0.99
N LEU A 80 12.84 37.41 -0.16
CA LEU A 80 12.54 36.99 1.22
C LEU A 80 11.97 38.15 2.03
N SER A 81 12.58 39.32 1.95
CA SER A 81 12.12 40.54 2.62
C SER A 81 10.75 41.01 2.12
N LYS A 82 10.56 41.11 0.79
CA LYS A 82 9.31 41.53 0.14
C LYS A 82 8.12 40.67 0.55
N TYR A 83 8.33 39.35 0.63
CA TYR A 83 7.29 38.39 0.98
C TYR A 83 7.30 37.98 2.45
N LYS A 84 8.09 38.65 3.30
CA LYS A 84 8.15 38.48 4.75
C LYS A 84 8.54 37.07 5.23
N PHE A 85 9.33 36.36 4.43
CA PHE A 85 9.94 35.12 4.87
C PHE A 85 11.09 35.44 5.82
N VAL A 86 11.03 34.89 7.03
CA VAL A 86 12.05 35.08 8.06
C VAL A 86 12.68 33.75 8.44
N SER A 87 13.97 33.72 8.69
CA SER A 87 14.65 32.54 9.24
C SER A 87 14.64 32.56 10.76
N TYR A 88 14.40 31.40 11.37
CA TYR A 88 14.56 31.19 12.80
C TYR A 88 15.79 30.32 13.04
N PRO A 89 16.66 30.61 14.02
CA PRO A 89 17.80 29.75 14.34
C PRO A 89 17.41 28.31 14.67
N GLU A 90 16.22 28.09 15.24
CA GLU A 90 15.68 26.76 15.55
C GLU A 90 15.25 25.96 14.32
N LEU A 91 15.12 26.61 13.17
CA LEU A 91 14.71 25.97 11.91
C LEU A 91 15.88 25.86 10.94
N GLU A 92 17.08 25.68 11.47
CA GLU A 92 18.31 25.55 10.72
C GLU A 92 19.24 24.55 11.40
N ASP A 93 19.78 23.61 10.62
CA ASP A 93 20.87 22.72 11.03
C ASP A 93 21.93 22.64 9.92
N ASP A 94 22.87 21.69 10.01
CA ASP A 94 23.95 21.54 9.04
C ASP A 94 23.46 21.17 7.63
N TYR A 95 22.24 20.64 7.51
CA TYR A 95 21.70 20.07 6.27
C TYR A 95 20.66 20.98 5.62
N ILE A 96 19.75 21.55 6.40
CA ILE A 96 18.69 22.41 5.85
C ILE A 96 18.52 23.70 6.64
N LYS A 97 17.94 24.70 5.97
CA LYS A 97 17.46 25.95 6.57
C LYS A 97 16.03 26.20 6.11
N VAL A 98 15.14 26.57 7.02
CA VAL A 98 13.75 26.89 6.69
C VAL A 98 13.46 28.36 6.98
N TYR A 99 12.98 29.04 5.95
CA TYR A 99 12.40 30.37 6.04
C TYR A 99 10.89 30.23 6.18
N PHE A 100 10.30 30.95 7.12
CA PHE A 100 8.88 30.85 7.45
C PHE A 100 8.19 32.21 7.29
N GLU A 101 7.02 32.22 6.66
CA GLU A 101 6.12 33.36 6.56
C GLU A 101 4.83 33.03 7.33
N LYS A 102 4.65 33.68 8.47
CA LYS A 102 3.63 33.30 9.44
C LYS A 102 2.19 33.54 8.99
N ASP A 103 1.89 34.65 8.29
CA ASP A 103 0.51 35.06 8.03
C ASP A 103 -0.21 34.08 7.07
N SER A 104 0.56 33.41 6.19
CA SER A 104 0.09 32.34 5.29
C SER A 104 0.47 30.92 5.72
N PHE A 105 1.26 30.79 6.78
CA PHE A 105 1.89 29.53 7.17
C PHE A 105 2.77 28.92 6.04
N SER A 106 3.45 29.75 5.25
CA SER A 106 4.28 29.25 4.13
C SER A 106 5.73 29.07 4.54
N VAL A 107 6.40 28.07 3.96
CA VAL A 107 7.84 27.81 4.14
C VAL A 107 8.59 27.85 2.81
N ILE A 108 9.87 28.21 2.90
CA ILE A 108 10.89 27.90 1.90
C ILE A 108 11.96 27.10 2.61
N VAL A 109 12.24 25.90 2.10
CA VAL A 109 13.31 25.04 2.60
C VAL A 109 14.50 25.15 1.66
N TYR A 110 15.65 25.49 2.21
CA TYR A 110 16.94 25.46 1.55
C TYR A 110 17.68 24.19 1.97
N ASP A 111 17.86 23.26 1.03
CA ASP A 111 18.74 22.11 1.18
C ASP A 111 20.18 22.55 0.90
N LYS A 112 20.97 22.65 1.98
CA LYS A 112 22.37 23.11 1.94
C LYS A 112 23.29 22.08 1.30
N VAL A 113 22.88 20.82 1.22
CA VAL A 113 23.68 19.74 0.65
C VAL A 113 23.67 19.81 -0.88
N SER A 114 22.49 20.05 -1.47
CA SER A 114 22.30 20.10 -2.92
C SER A 114 22.27 21.52 -3.52
N ASP A 115 22.34 22.57 -2.70
CA ASP A 115 22.08 23.95 -3.12
C ASP A 115 20.71 24.09 -3.83
N TYR A 116 19.67 23.54 -3.22
CA TYR A 116 18.33 23.46 -3.82
C TYR A 116 17.24 24.02 -2.90
N TYR A 117 16.25 24.69 -3.48
CA TYR A 117 15.15 25.30 -2.73
C TYR A 117 13.79 24.66 -3.05
N TYR A 118 13.02 24.40 -2.00
CA TYR A 118 11.63 23.94 -2.08
C TYR A 118 10.73 24.99 -1.45
N SER A 119 9.65 25.38 -2.13
CA SER A 119 8.70 26.38 -1.63
C SER A 119 7.33 25.75 -1.42
N SER A 120 6.64 26.11 -0.32
CA SER A 120 5.25 25.75 -0.08
C SER A 120 4.25 26.73 -0.71
N ARG A 121 4.74 27.81 -1.31
CA ARG A 121 4.03 28.56 -2.35
C ARG A 121 4.59 28.09 -3.68
N PRO A 122 3.77 27.56 -4.60
CA PRO A 122 4.32 27.08 -5.85
C PRO A 122 4.98 28.24 -6.61
N THR A 123 6.08 27.94 -7.27
CA THR A 123 6.89 28.89 -8.03
C THR A 123 6.31 29.05 -9.45
N HIS A 124 6.75 30.05 -10.20
CA HIS A 124 6.30 30.27 -11.58
C HIS A 124 4.78 30.60 -11.69
N GLN A 125 4.26 31.43 -10.77
CA GLN A 125 2.84 31.82 -10.76
C GLN A 125 2.56 32.82 -11.86
N GLY A 126 1.44 32.63 -12.58
CA GLY A 126 1.11 33.50 -13.71
C GLY A 126 2.19 33.49 -14.78
N TYR A 127 2.86 32.35 -14.99
CA TYR A 127 3.94 32.13 -15.97
C TYR A 127 3.63 32.68 -17.38
N GLU A 128 2.36 32.72 -17.76
CA GLU A 128 1.88 33.26 -19.03
C GLU A 128 1.77 34.82 -19.03
N GLY A 129 2.31 35.50 -18.01
CA GLY A 129 2.23 36.95 -17.84
C GLY A 129 0.86 37.46 -17.37
N VAL A 130 -0.06 36.57 -16.99
CA VAL A 130 -1.43 36.91 -16.59
C VAL A 130 -1.81 36.33 -15.24
N LEU A 131 -2.73 37.02 -14.56
CA LEU A 131 -3.26 36.61 -13.26
C LEU A 131 -4.08 35.31 -13.41
N GLU A 132 -3.58 34.18 -12.91
CA GLU A 132 -4.28 32.90 -12.95
C GLU A 132 -5.28 32.70 -11.80
N GLY A 133 -6.34 31.95 -12.10
CA GLY A 133 -7.38 31.56 -11.15
C GLY A 133 -8.30 32.69 -10.68
N ASN A 134 -9.25 32.34 -9.81
CA ASN A 134 -10.04 33.32 -9.06
C ASN A 134 -9.36 33.60 -7.70
N ARG A 135 -9.90 34.56 -6.94
CA ARG A 135 -9.35 34.92 -5.63
C ARG A 135 -9.23 33.72 -4.66
N PRO A 136 -10.27 32.88 -4.46
CA PRO A 136 -10.14 31.68 -3.63
C PRO A 136 -9.01 30.74 -4.06
N ALA A 137 -8.88 30.48 -5.36
CA ALA A 137 -7.81 29.64 -5.89
C ALA A 137 -6.42 30.24 -5.59
N ARG A 138 -6.26 31.56 -5.75
CA ARG A 138 -5.00 32.25 -5.41
C ARG A 138 -4.68 32.22 -3.92
N SER A 139 -5.69 32.33 -3.06
CA SER A 139 -5.53 32.21 -1.60
C SER A 139 -5.06 30.81 -1.21
N LEU A 140 -5.69 29.76 -1.74
CA LEU A 140 -5.28 28.37 -1.54
C LEU A 140 -3.84 28.14 -2.02
N LEU A 141 -3.50 28.72 -3.17
CA LEU A 141 -2.18 28.60 -3.80
C LEU A 141 -1.07 29.27 -2.99
N ASN A 142 -1.35 30.38 -2.29
CA ASN A 142 -0.34 31.15 -1.55
C ASN A 142 -0.39 30.95 -0.03
N SER A 143 -0.97 29.85 0.43
CA SER A 143 -1.10 29.53 1.86
C SER A 143 -0.67 28.09 2.12
N GLY A 144 0.25 27.92 3.07
CA GLY A 144 0.78 26.62 3.49
C GLY A 144 -0.09 25.90 4.53
N LEU A 145 -1.22 26.48 4.94
CA LEU A 145 -2.18 25.81 5.82
C LEU A 145 -3.61 25.98 5.31
N TRP A 146 -4.33 24.86 5.24
CA TRP A 146 -5.74 24.79 4.90
C TRP A 146 -6.54 24.07 5.98
N ILE A 147 -7.80 24.48 6.12
CA ILE A 147 -8.78 23.94 7.06
C ILE A 147 -10.01 23.52 6.26
N ASP A 148 -10.35 22.25 6.35
CA ASP A 148 -11.59 21.68 5.81
C ASP A 148 -12.68 21.81 6.87
N HIS A 149 -13.82 22.38 6.48
CA HIS A 149 -14.96 22.57 7.38
C HIS A 149 -16.30 22.43 6.65
N VAL A 150 -17.36 22.25 7.43
CA VAL A 150 -18.75 22.18 6.95
C VAL A 150 -19.66 22.98 7.87
N ARG A 151 -20.85 23.33 7.37
CA ARG A 151 -21.92 23.84 8.23
C ARG A 151 -22.42 22.76 9.17
N THR A 152 -22.46 23.05 10.47
CA THR A 152 -22.90 22.11 11.53
C THR A 152 -24.36 21.67 11.34
N ASP A 153 -25.23 22.54 10.84
CA ASP A 153 -26.66 22.25 10.67
C ASP A 153 -26.99 21.43 9.43
N ARG A 154 -26.07 21.37 8.45
CA ARG A 154 -26.23 20.66 7.17
C ARG A 154 -24.90 20.10 6.67
N PRO A 155 -24.23 19.23 7.45
CA PRO A 155 -22.99 18.63 7.00
C PRO A 155 -23.29 17.69 5.85
N ALA A 156 -22.45 17.69 4.81
CA ALA A 156 -22.51 16.73 3.72
C ALA A 156 -21.13 16.64 3.08
N ALA A 157 -20.76 15.46 2.58
CA ALA A 157 -19.45 15.29 1.91
C ALA A 157 -19.29 16.22 0.70
N GLY A 158 -20.38 16.51 -0.01
CA GLY A 158 -20.38 17.45 -1.15
C GLY A 158 -20.41 18.93 -0.77
N SER A 159 -20.51 19.27 0.52
CA SER A 159 -20.53 20.65 1.02
C SER A 159 -19.28 21.02 1.84
N ILE A 160 -18.26 20.16 1.84
CA ILE A 160 -16.96 20.46 2.47
C ILE A 160 -16.35 21.68 1.78
N ILE A 161 -15.99 22.67 2.59
CA ILE A 161 -15.28 23.88 2.17
C ILE A 161 -13.85 23.78 2.66
N THR A 162 -12.90 23.91 1.75
CA THR A 162 -11.49 24.06 2.08
C THR A 162 -11.13 25.54 2.06
N ASP A 163 -10.87 26.11 3.22
CA ASP A 163 -10.38 27.47 3.35
C ASP A 163 -8.92 27.49 3.79
N SER A 164 -8.12 28.30 3.11
CA SER A 164 -6.77 28.61 3.57
C SER A 164 -6.75 29.75 4.59
N LEU A 165 -5.64 29.94 5.31
CA LEU A 165 -5.48 31.13 6.16
C LEU A 165 -5.71 32.43 5.39
N TYR A 166 -5.23 32.51 4.15
CA TYR A 166 -5.48 33.66 3.28
C TYR A 166 -6.94 33.81 2.85
N THR A 167 -7.68 32.70 2.67
CA THR A 167 -9.12 32.75 2.40
C THR A 167 -9.88 33.28 3.61
N LEU A 168 -9.55 32.80 4.80
CA LEU A 168 -10.17 33.20 6.07
C LEU A 168 -9.86 34.67 6.42
N ALA A 169 -8.61 35.09 6.25
CA ALA A 169 -8.14 36.47 6.44
C ALA A 169 -8.68 37.44 5.39
N ASN A 170 -9.46 36.97 4.41
CA ASN A 170 -10.02 37.77 3.33
C ASN A 170 -8.94 38.59 2.58
N VAL A 171 -7.76 38.01 2.32
CA VAL A 171 -6.71 38.71 1.56
C VAL A 171 -7.19 39.04 0.14
N SER A 172 -6.62 40.10 -0.43
CA SER A 172 -6.82 40.46 -1.84
C SER A 172 -5.46 40.55 -2.51
N PHE A 173 -5.43 40.35 -3.83
CA PHE A 173 -4.19 40.37 -4.62
C PHE A 173 -4.21 41.58 -5.55
N VAL A 174 -3.05 42.20 -5.74
CA VAL A 174 -2.87 43.30 -6.70
C VAL A 174 -3.21 42.77 -8.10
N ALA A 175 -3.96 43.57 -8.87
CA ALA A 175 -4.24 43.27 -10.27
C ALA A 175 -3.12 43.83 -11.16
N GLY A 176 -2.77 43.15 -12.24
CA GLY A 176 -1.76 43.61 -13.19
C GLY A 176 -0.94 42.47 -13.78
N GLU A 177 0.13 42.84 -14.48
CA GLU A 177 1.16 41.92 -14.95
C GLU A 177 1.85 41.24 -13.77
N GLN A 178 2.09 39.95 -13.92
CA GLN A 178 2.70 39.09 -12.92
C GLN A 178 4.10 38.75 -13.39
N GLU A 179 5.10 39.00 -12.54
CA GLU A 179 6.44 38.46 -12.75
C GLU A 179 6.36 36.94 -12.58
N PRO A 180 6.63 36.14 -13.63
CA PRO A 180 6.48 34.68 -13.60
C PRO A 180 7.09 34.05 -12.34
N ASP A 181 8.29 34.49 -11.96
CA ASP A 181 9.06 33.85 -10.89
C ASP A 181 8.57 34.22 -9.48
N ASN A 182 7.63 35.16 -9.36
CA ASN A 182 7.15 35.69 -8.10
C ASN A 182 5.73 35.21 -7.76
N PRO A 183 5.41 34.98 -6.47
CA PRO A 183 4.04 34.74 -6.04
C PRO A 183 3.19 36.01 -6.15
N PHE A 184 1.87 35.84 -6.17
CA PHE A 184 0.93 36.97 -6.22
C PHE A 184 1.15 37.95 -5.06
N THR A 185 1.25 39.24 -5.39
CA THR A 185 1.44 40.29 -4.38
C THR A 185 0.10 40.62 -3.72
N LEU A 186 0.08 40.66 -2.39
CA LEU A 186 -1.09 41.07 -1.64
C LEU A 186 -1.36 42.57 -1.80
N THR A 187 -2.62 42.95 -1.90
CA THR A 187 -3.03 44.35 -1.71
C THR A 187 -2.65 44.76 -0.28
N LEU A 188 -2.01 45.92 -0.14
CA LEU A 188 -1.59 46.44 1.16
C LEU A 188 -2.77 46.47 2.15
N ASN A 189 -2.54 46.00 3.37
CA ASN A 189 -3.53 45.92 4.45
C ASN A 189 -4.77 45.04 4.16
N SER A 190 -4.74 44.18 3.14
CA SER A 190 -5.87 43.28 2.86
C SER A 190 -5.98 42.09 3.81
N TYR A 191 -4.92 41.75 4.55
CA TYR A 191 -4.95 40.68 5.54
C TYR A 191 -5.70 41.15 6.81
N ASN A 192 -6.87 40.56 7.08
CA ASN A 192 -7.66 40.89 8.24
C ASN A 192 -7.26 40.06 9.47
N ARG A 193 -6.49 40.68 10.37
CA ARG A 193 -6.03 40.05 11.63
C ARG A 193 -7.14 39.69 12.61
N ASN A 194 -8.32 40.30 12.49
CA ASN A 194 -9.46 39.94 13.34
C ASN A 194 -10.11 38.62 12.90
N ASN A 195 -9.83 38.16 11.67
CA ASN A 195 -10.35 36.89 11.16
C ASN A 195 -9.36 35.75 11.36
N VAL A 196 -8.06 36.04 11.23
CA VAL A 196 -6.97 35.10 11.41
C VAL A 196 -5.80 35.84 12.04
N ASP A 197 -5.28 35.34 13.15
CA ASP A 197 -4.00 35.78 13.69
C ASP A 197 -3.07 34.58 13.89
N VAL A 198 -1.78 34.78 13.62
CA VAL A 198 -0.76 33.74 13.73
C VAL A 198 0.39 34.26 14.57
N ASN A 199 0.65 33.59 15.68
CA ASN A 199 1.69 33.95 16.63
C ASN A 199 2.75 32.86 16.70
N VAL A 200 4.01 33.27 16.77
CA VAL A 200 5.16 32.37 16.76
C VAL A 200 5.93 32.56 18.06
N GLU A 201 6.10 31.46 18.78
CA GLU A 201 6.91 31.39 19.99
C GLU A 201 8.07 30.42 19.76
N ARG A 202 9.27 30.75 20.23
CA ARG A 202 10.43 29.85 20.15
C ARG A 202 10.34 28.86 21.31
N VAL A 203 10.42 27.56 21.05
CA VAL A 203 10.29 26.51 22.07
C VAL A 203 11.32 25.40 21.87
N GLY A 204 12.18 25.19 22.87
CA GLY A 204 13.19 24.14 22.84
C GLY A 204 14.08 24.21 21.59
N THR A 205 13.90 23.26 20.66
CA THR A 205 14.66 23.15 19.40
C THR A 205 13.82 23.47 18.17
N GLY A 206 12.64 24.08 18.33
CA GLY A 206 11.74 24.43 17.26
C GLY A 206 10.98 25.73 17.54
N ILE A 207 9.91 25.95 16.78
CA ILE A 207 8.94 27.01 17.01
C ILE A 207 7.55 26.41 17.25
N ASN A 208 6.78 27.06 18.11
CA ASN A 208 5.36 26.81 18.31
C ASN A 208 4.58 27.90 17.58
N VAL A 209 3.73 27.50 16.65
CA VAL A 209 2.90 28.40 15.85
C VAL A 209 1.45 28.28 16.30
N LEU A 210 0.97 29.25 17.06
CA LEU A 210 -0.44 29.38 17.40
C LEU A 210 -1.20 29.97 16.20
N VAL A 211 -2.14 29.20 15.66
CA VAL A 211 -3.04 29.62 14.60
C VAL A 211 -4.41 29.90 15.22
N ASP A 212 -4.82 31.17 15.22
CA ASP A 212 -6.17 31.59 15.65
C ASP A 212 -7.00 31.92 14.40
N ALA A 213 -7.77 30.93 13.92
CA ALA A 213 -8.72 31.11 12.83
C ALA A 213 -10.06 31.60 13.38
N SER A 214 -10.08 32.81 13.96
CA SER A 214 -11.25 33.38 14.65
C SER A 214 -12.52 33.39 13.80
N LYS A 215 -12.42 33.51 12.47
CA LYS A 215 -13.58 33.41 11.55
C LYS A 215 -14.31 32.07 11.62
N LEU A 216 -13.60 30.99 11.99
CA LEU A 216 -14.15 29.66 12.23
C LEU A 216 -14.31 29.36 13.73
N GLU A 217 -13.95 30.29 14.61
CA GLU A 217 -13.85 30.09 16.07
C GLU A 217 -13.01 28.84 16.42
N PHE A 218 -11.90 28.66 15.69
CA PHE A 218 -11.02 27.50 15.76
C PHE A 218 -9.58 27.94 16.01
N LYS A 219 -8.92 27.37 17.02
CA LYS A 219 -7.51 27.64 17.34
C LYS A 219 -6.76 26.35 17.59
N PHE A 220 -5.49 26.32 17.24
CA PHE A 220 -4.61 25.17 17.46
C PHE A 220 -3.15 25.58 17.31
N ASN A 221 -2.26 24.74 17.84
CA ASN A 221 -0.82 24.89 17.73
C ASN A 221 -0.24 23.92 16.70
N VAL A 222 0.74 24.42 15.94
CA VAL A 222 1.63 23.61 15.12
C VAL A 222 3.06 23.78 15.60
N LEU A 223 3.68 22.70 16.08
CA LEU A 223 5.11 22.67 16.34
C LEU A 223 5.86 22.44 15.03
N MET A 224 6.87 23.25 14.76
CA MET A 224 7.76 23.12 13.62
C MET A 224 9.19 23.01 14.10
N SER A 225 9.94 22.02 13.62
CA SER A 225 11.34 21.84 13.99
C SER A 225 12.18 21.29 12.84
N VAL A 226 13.48 21.52 12.91
CA VAL A 226 14.47 20.96 11.99
C VAL A 226 15.47 20.13 12.78
N LYS A 227 15.70 18.90 12.34
CA LYS A 227 16.70 18.02 12.95
C LYS A 227 17.25 17.02 11.94
N ASN A 228 18.58 17.00 11.80
CA ASN A 228 19.30 16.11 10.88
C ASN A 228 18.75 16.17 9.44
N GLY A 229 18.47 17.38 8.93
CA GLY A 229 17.93 17.58 7.59
C GLY A 229 16.46 17.23 7.42
N VAL A 230 15.73 16.94 8.50
CA VAL A 230 14.30 16.64 8.48
C VAL A 230 13.52 17.85 8.99
N LEU A 231 12.53 18.30 8.20
CA LEU A 231 11.52 19.26 8.64
C LEU A 231 10.31 18.51 9.20
N THR A 232 10.05 18.68 10.49
CA THR A 232 8.90 18.07 11.19
C THR A 232 7.83 19.12 11.46
N LEU A 233 6.57 18.78 11.17
CA LEU A 233 5.39 19.55 11.55
C LEU A 233 4.46 18.67 12.39
N GLN A 234 4.07 19.16 13.56
CA GLN A 234 3.17 18.45 14.48
C GLN A 234 1.98 19.34 14.87
N VAL A 235 0.77 18.89 14.59
CA VAL A 235 -0.47 19.48 15.16
C VAL A 235 -0.73 18.81 16.50
N LEU A 236 -0.88 19.61 17.55
CA LEU A 236 -1.13 19.12 18.91
C LEU A 236 -2.64 19.02 19.17
N GLU A 237 -3.17 17.83 19.45
CA GLU A 237 -4.62 17.65 19.70
C GLU A 237 -5.07 18.49 20.89
N ASP A 238 -4.36 18.39 22.02
CA ASP A 238 -4.67 19.07 23.28
C ASP A 238 -4.71 20.62 23.15
N SER A 239 -4.16 21.17 22.07
CA SER A 239 -4.18 22.61 21.80
C SER A 239 -5.41 23.08 21.03
N ILE A 240 -6.25 22.16 20.53
CA ILE A 240 -7.38 22.47 19.68
C ILE A 240 -8.53 23.05 20.50
N GLU A 241 -8.82 24.32 20.27
CA GLU A 241 -10.00 25.02 20.78
C GLU A 241 -11.00 25.25 19.64
N GLU A 242 -12.25 24.82 19.83
CA GLU A 242 -13.33 25.01 18.84
C GLU A 242 -14.63 25.35 19.55
N ASN A 243 -15.17 26.54 19.26
CA ASN A 243 -16.36 27.05 19.95
C ASN A 243 -17.54 27.35 19.01
N SER A 244 -17.38 27.13 17.69
CA SER A 244 -18.43 27.47 16.73
C SER A 244 -19.66 26.57 16.85
N GLU A 245 -20.84 27.17 16.88
CA GLU A 245 -22.12 26.44 16.78
C GLU A 245 -22.57 26.23 15.33
N THR A 246 -21.99 26.95 14.37
CA THR A 246 -22.47 27.00 12.97
C THR A 246 -21.56 26.30 11.98
N VAL A 247 -20.28 26.14 12.33
CA VAL A 247 -19.27 25.47 11.53
C VAL A 247 -18.64 24.35 12.34
N THR A 248 -18.32 23.24 11.68
CA THR A 248 -17.55 22.14 12.27
C THR A 248 -16.29 21.91 11.43
N VAL A 249 -15.13 21.93 12.08
CA VAL A 249 -13.86 21.61 11.43
C VAL A 249 -13.69 20.10 11.31
N LEU A 250 -13.27 19.67 10.11
CA LEU A 250 -13.10 18.27 9.74
C LEU A 250 -11.62 17.88 9.62
N GLY A 251 -10.79 18.74 9.04
CA GLY A 251 -9.40 18.39 8.81
C GLY A 251 -8.47 19.56 8.55
N ILE A 252 -7.18 19.30 8.69
CA ILE A 252 -6.08 20.25 8.55
C ILE A 252 -5.11 19.71 7.51
N THR A 253 -4.71 20.57 6.57
CA THR A 253 -3.68 20.24 5.57
C THR A 253 -2.50 21.18 5.73
N LEU A 254 -1.31 20.61 5.89
CA LEU A 254 -0.05 21.34 6.04
C LEU A 254 0.79 21.23 4.76
N LEU A 255 1.26 22.38 4.30
CA LEU A 255 2.12 22.59 3.13
C LEU A 255 1.60 21.91 1.83
N PRO A 256 0.34 22.11 1.42
CA PRO A 256 -0.30 21.42 0.29
C PRO A 256 0.39 21.65 -1.07
N TYR A 257 1.27 22.63 -1.17
CA TYR A 257 2.02 23.00 -2.37
C TYR A 257 3.54 22.89 -2.20
N LEU A 258 4.05 22.24 -1.15
CA LEU A 258 5.50 22.08 -0.98
C LEU A 258 6.12 21.39 -2.20
N GLY A 259 7.01 22.10 -2.89
CA GLY A 259 7.68 21.62 -4.10
C GLY A 259 6.75 21.40 -5.29
N ALA A 260 5.51 21.93 -5.28
CA ALA A 260 4.60 21.71 -6.40
C ALA A 260 5.20 22.20 -7.73
N THR A 261 5.10 21.36 -8.76
CA THR A 261 5.75 21.60 -10.06
C THR A 261 4.75 22.08 -11.09
N ARG A 262 5.12 23.09 -11.90
CA ARG A 262 4.25 23.67 -12.91
C ARG A 262 4.21 22.83 -14.19
N HIS A 263 3.01 22.53 -14.66
CA HIS A 263 2.75 21.81 -15.92
C HIS A 263 3.66 20.56 -16.07
N ASN A 264 4.29 20.39 -17.23
CA ASN A 264 5.36 19.42 -17.49
C ASN A 264 6.74 20.08 -17.64
N LEU A 265 6.93 21.27 -17.09
CA LEU A 265 8.18 22.04 -17.21
C LEU A 265 9.30 21.51 -16.30
N PHE A 266 8.96 20.59 -15.38
CA PHE A 266 9.90 19.88 -14.52
C PHE A 266 10.05 18.43 -15.01
N PRO A 267 11.24 17.81 -14.91
CA PRO A 267 11.45 16.38 -15.13
C PRO A 267 10.97 15.53 -13.93
N SER A 268 9.79 15.87 -13.41
CA SER A 268 9.33 15.43 -12.09
C SER A 268 8.32 14.28 -12.14
N HIS A 269 8.20 13.60 -11.01
CA HIS A 269 7.21 12.54 -10.80
C HIS A 269 6.83 12.40 -9.33
N PHE A 270 5.63 11.87 -9.09
CA PHE A 270 5.23 11.42 -7.75
C PHE A 270 5.65 9.99 -7.48
N VAL A 271 5.86 9.69 -6.19
CA VAL A 271 6.00 8.33 -5.66
C VAL A 271 4.83 8.06 -4.72
N ILE A 272 3.99 7.08 -5.04
CA ILE A 272 2.77 6.74 -4.30
C ILE A 272 2.86 5.29 -3.80
N PRO A 273 2.67 5.00 -2.49
CA PRO A 273 2.80 3.65 -1.95
C PRO A 273 1.52 2.81 -2.13
N ASP A 274 0.93 2.85 -3.32
CA ASP A 274 -0.29 2.09 -3.63
C ASP A 274 0.05 0.68 -4.15
N GLY A 275 -0.48 -0.34 -3.47
CA GLY A 275 -0.12 -1.73 -3.73
C GLY A 275 1.37 -1.95 -3.45
N LEU A 276 2.15 -2.25 -4.49
CA LEU A 276 3.62 -2.35 -4.40
C LEU A 276 4.33 -0.99 -4.35
N GLY A 277 3.72 0.03 -4.94
CA GLY A 277 4.36 1.29 -5.32
C GLY A 277 4.07 1.67 -6.76
N ALA A 278 3.80 2.95 -7.00
CA ALA A 278 3.55 3.50 -8.32
C ALA A 278 4.26 4.84 -8.50
N LEU A 279 4.63 5.15 -9.75
CA LEU A 279 5.01 6.51 -10.13
C LEU A 279 3.93 7.15 -10.99
N VAL A 280 3.88 8.48 -10.92
CA VAL A 280 3.13 9.30 -11.87
C VAL A 280 4.09 10.35 -12.43
N GLN A 281 4.57 10.14 -13.64
CA GLN A 281 5.41 11.12 -14.33
C GLN A 281 4.59 12.34 -14.77
N HIS A 282 5.14 13.54 -14.59
CA HIS A 282 4.49 14.80 -14.96
C HIS A 282 4.77 15.17 -16.42
N THR A 283 4.39 14.28 -17.34
CA THR A 283 4.66 14.43 -18.78
C THR A 283 3.48 15.05 -19.55
N GLU A 284 2.25 14.81 -19.10
CA GLU A 284 1.01 15.18 -19.80
C GLU A 284 -0.06 15.71 -18.83
N ALA A 285 -0.98 16.53 -19.36
CA ALA A 285 -2.07 17.12 -18.60
C ALA A 285 -3.13 16.07 -18.27
N ARG A 286 -3.60 16.06 -17.01
CA ARG A 286 -4.60 15.10 -16.51
C ARG A 286 -5.66 15.82 -15.66
N ASN A 287 -6.93 15.67 -16.05
CA ASN A 287 -8.08 16.20 -15.30
C ASN A 287 -8.61 15.22 -14.24
N THR A 288 -7.76 14.31 -13.78
CA THR A 288 -8.04 13.33 -12.72
C THR A 288 -7.20 13.67 -11.49
N HIS A 289 -7.43 12.93 -10.41
CA HIS A 289 -6.59 13.01 -9.22
C HIS A 289 -6.52 11.65 -8.54
N PHE A 290 -5.52 11.50 -7.68
CA PHE A 290 -5.44 10.41 -6.73
C PHE A 290 -5.97 10.86 -5.37
N GLU A 291 -6.76 10.01 -4.73
CA GLU A 291 -7.10 10.10 -3.32
C GLU A 291 -7.05 8.68 -2.73
N GLY A 292 -6.39 8.52 -1.59
CA GLY A 292 -6.30 7.24 -0.89
C GLY A 292 -6.16 7.44 0.61
N ARG A 293 -6.87 6.62 1.38
CA ARG A 293 -6.75 6.61 2.84
C ARG A 293 -5.58 5.73 3.24
N PHE A 294 -4.71 6.24 4.11
CA PHE A 294 -3.64 5.41 4.68
C PHE A 294 -4.22 4.26 5.50
N PHE A 295 -3.55 3.12 5.43
CA PHE A 295 -3.98 1.84 6.00
C PHE A 295 -5.28 1.26 5.43
N GLY A 296 -5.69 1.73 4.24
CA GLY A 296 -6.79 1.18 3.46
C GLY A 296 -8.17 1.75 3.80
N ASP A 297 -9.18 1.25 3.06
CA ASP A 297 -10.58 1.66 3.20
C ASP A 297 -11.14 1.35 4.60
N ASP A 298 -11.96 2.28 5.12
CA ASP A 298 -12.68 2.08 6.37
C ASP A 298 -14.06 1.45 6.10
N ILE A 299 -14.19 0.16 6.41
CA ILE A 299 -15.45 -0.57 6.21
C ILE A 299 -16.60 -0.06 7.11
N GLY A 300 -16.28 0.68 8.18
CA GLY A 300 -17.23 1.37 9.05
C GLY A 300 -17.96 2.55 8.38
N TYR A 301 -17.44 3.02 7.24
CA TYR A 301 -18.05 4.05 6.40
C TYR A 301 -18.46 3.48 5.03
N PRO A 302 -19.29 4.18 4.24
CA PRO A 302 -19.63 3.75 2.88
C PRO A 302 -18.60 4.16 1.82
N LYS A 303 -17.81 5.21 2.04
CA LYS A 303 -16.81 5.70 1.05
C LYS A 303 -15.70 4.66 0.86
N ARG A 304 -15.38 4.34 -0.40
CA ARG A 304 -14.28 3.45 -0.80
C ARG A 304 -13.38 4.16 -1.80
N TYR A 305 -12.07 4.04 -1.61
CA TYR A 305 -11.06 4.59 -2.51
C TYR A 305 -10.63 3.56 -3.57
N ASN A 306 -10.80 2.27 -3.28
CA ASN A 306 -10.38 1.17 -4.16
C ASN A 306 -8.87 1.19 -4.50
N ASN A 307 -8.07 1.66 -3.54
CA ASN A 307 -6.62 1.55 -3.49
C ASN A 307 -6.19 1.12 -2.08
N HIS A 308 -4.91 0.76 -1.92
CA HIS A 308 -4.40 0.35 -0.62
C HIS A 308 -3.02 0.97 -0.34
N LEU A 309 -3.02 1.99 0.53
CA LEU A 309 -1.83 2.67 1.00
C LEU A 309 -1.34 2.05 2.32
N GLY A 310 -0.59 0.96 2.23
CA GLY A 310 -0.11 0.22 3.41
C GLY A 310 1.02 0.90 4.19
N VAL A 311 1.64 1.93 3.61
CA VAL A 311 2.77 2.67 4.18
C VAL A 311 2.45 4.17 4.17
N PRO A 312 2.58 4.89 5.31
CA PRO A 312 2.17 6.28 5.42
C PRO A 312 3.24 7.26 4.91
N LEU A 313 3.58 7.17 3.62
CA LEU A 313 4.55 8.04 2.97
C LEU A 313 4.12 8.48 1.56
N PHE A 314 4.75 9.51 1.03
CA PHE A 314 4.65 9.89 -0.38
C PHE A 314 5.89 10.68 -0.80
N GLY A 315 6.17 10.75 -2.12
CA GLY A 315 7.33 11.46 -2.65
C GLY A 315 7.00 12.38 -3.81
N LEU A 316 7.80 13.44 -3.94
CA LEU A 316 7.84 14.32 -5.10
C LEU A 316 9.30 14.51 -5.50
N ILE A 317 9.68 13.90 -6.62
CA ILE A 317 11.02 14.03 -7.20
C ILE A 317 10.96 15.12 -8.26
N HIS A 318 11.79 16.16 -8.10
CA HIS A 318 11.92 17.22 -9.11
C HIS A 318 12.81 16.76 -10.26
N GLU A 319 13.94 16.13 -9.93
CA GLU A 319 14.90 15.54 -10.86
C GLU A 319 15.50 14.28 -10.24
N THR A 320 15.34 13.14 -10.94
CA THR A 320 15.84 11.83 -10.50
C THR A 320 17.33 11.88 -10.20
N ASN A 321 17.74 11.39 -9.01
CA ASN A 321 19.12 11.37 -8.53
C ASN A 321 19.77 12.75 -8.35
N LYS A 322 19.00 13.84 -8.25
CA LYS A 322 19.54 15.17 -7.93
C LYS A 322 18.73 15.94 -6.89
N ALA A 323 17.41 15.99 -7.05
CA ALA A 323 16.57 16.81 -6.18
C ALA A 323 15.17 16.20 -6.04
N GLY A 324 14.72 16.06 -4.80
CA GLY A 324 13.37 15.68 -4.45
C GLY A 324 13.21 15.56 -2.94
N PHE A 325 12.00 15.27 -2.51
CA PHE A 325 11.75 14.94 -1.12
C PHE A 325 10.75 13.80 -1.02
N TYR A 326 10.71 13.20 0.17
CA TYR A 326 9.58 12.40 0.57
C TYR A 326 9.10 12.82 1.96
N ALA A 327 7.79 12.69 2.15
CA ALA A 327 7.16 12.91 3.43
C ALA A 327 6.66 11.59 4.00
N HIS A 328 6.75 11.42 5.31
CA HIS A 328 6.13 10.30 6.01
C HIS A 328 5.43 10.78 7.29
N ILE A 329 4.30 10.14 7.61
CA ILE A 329 3.46 10.48 8.76
C ILE A 329 3.82 9.52 9.90
N THR A 330 4.11 10.07 11.07
CA THR A 330 4.53 9.32 12.27
C THR A 330 3.44 9.26 13.33
N LYS A 331 2.47 10.19 13.31
CA LYS A 331 1.27 10.18 14.15
C LYS A 331 0.03 10.59 13.35
N GLY A 332 -1.12 9.98 13.63
CA GLY A 332 -2.40 10.29 12.96
C GLY A 332 -2.56 9.75 11.53
N ALA A 333 -1.71 8.80 11.10
CA ALA A 333 -1.73 8.24 9.75
C ALA A 333 -3.05 7.49 9.45
N GLU A 334 -3.60 6.79 10.43
CA GLU A 334 -4.88 6.10 10.37
C GLU A 334 -6.08 7.04 10.10
N GLN A 335 -5.94 8.34 10.37
CA GLN A 335 -6.95 9.36 10.04
C GLN A 335 -6.53 10.27 8.88
N SER A 336 -5.52 9.85 8.12
CA SER A 336 -4.95 10.66 7.05
C SER A 336 -5.38 10.19 5.66
N ILE A 337 -5.62 11.14 4.77
CA ILE A 337 -5.88 10.89 3.35
C ILE A 337 -4.80 11.57 2.52
N LEU A 338 -4.14 10.77 1.68
CA LEU A 338 -3.21 11.22 0.66
C LEU A 338 -3.99 11.70 -0.56
N ALA A 339 -3.65 12.89 -1.05
CA ALA A 339 -4.15 13.42 -2.31
C ALA A 339 -2.99 13.78 -3.24
N ALA A 340 -3.09 13.37 -4.51
CA ALA A 340 -2.22 13.87 -5.58
C ALA A 340 -3.08 14.55 -6.64
N LYS A 341 -2.88 15.85 -6.87
CA LYS A 341 -3.58 16.63 -7.88
C LYS A 341 -2.63 16.88 -9.04
N PHE A 342 -3.06 16.52 -10.25
CA PHE A 342 -2.27 16.69 -11.47
C PHE A 342 -2.58 18.03 -12.14
N TYR A 343 -1.64 18.53 -12.93
CA TYR A 343 -1.90 19.68 -13.79
C TYR A 343 -2.88 19.30 -14.92
N GLY A 344 -3.73 20.22 -15.34
CA GLY A 344 -4.80 20.01 -16.30
C GLY A 344 -5.57 21.30 -16.60
N THR A 345 -6.75 21.18 -17.18
CA THR A 345 -7.58 22.32 -17.63
C THR A 345 -7.95 23.29 -16.51
N GLY A 346 -8.03 22.81 -15.26
CA GLY A 346 -8.42 23.62 -14.10
C GLY A 346 -7.32 23.84 -13.05
N ASN A 347 -6.10 23.36 -13.30
CA ASN A 347 -5.01 23.38 -12.32
C ASN A 347 -3.66 23.42 -13.05
N ASN A 348 -2.80 24.39 -12.74
CA ASN A 348 -1.51 24.53 -13.42
C ASN A 348 -0.36 23.77 -12.75
N TYR A 349 -0.62 23.08 -11.63
CA TYR A 349 0.42 22.46 -10.83
C TYR A 349 0.18 20.98 -10.55
N ASN A 350 1.25 20.20 -10.55
CA ASN A 350 1.26 18.92 -9.87
C ASN A 350 1.62 19.15 -8.40
N ARG A 351 0.79 18.63 -7.49
CA ARG A 351 1.06 18.62 -6.05
C ARG A 351 0.61 17.32 -5.41
N ILE A 352 1.26 16.95 -4.32
CA ILE A 352 0.94 15.78 -3.51
C ILE A 352 1.04 16.17 -2.03
N TYR A 353 0.03 15.82 -1.24
CA TYR A 353 -0.06 16.21 0.17
C TYR A 353 -0.97 15.25 0.94
N SER A 354 -0.89 15.30 2.26
CA SER A 354 -1.81 14.58 3.15
C SER A 354 -2.69 15.55 3.92
N THR A 355 -3.96 15.19 4.10
CA THR A 355 -4.91 15.87 4.97
C THR A 355 -5.13 15.04 6.23
N PHE A 356 -5.01 15.68 7.39
CA PHE A 356 -5.28 15.11 8.70
C PHE A 356 -6.75 15.32 9.07
N TYR A 357 -7.55 14.27 9.14
CA TYR A 357 -8.95 14.38 9.55
C TYR A 357 -9.09 14.23 11.05
N ILE A 358 -9.50 15.31 11.71
CA ILE A 358 -9.83 15.31 13.15
C ILE A 358 -11.28 14.87 13.38
N ARG A 359 -12.12 14.91 12.34
CA ARG A 359 -13.51 14.42 12.33
C ARG A 359 -13.91 13.90 10.96
N GLU A 360 -14.85 12.96 10.97
CA GLU A 360 -15.46 12.39 9.77
C GLU A 360 -16.94 12.77 9.68
N ILE A 361 -17.45 12.87 8.45
CA ILE A 361 -18.88 13.01 8.22
C ILE A 361 -19.53 11.63 8.28
N HIS A 362 -20.50 11.47 9.18
CA HIS A 362 -21.27 10.26 9.34
C HIS A 362 -22.60 10.35 8.57
N ARG A 363 -23.13 9.21 8.17
CA ARG A 363 -24.46 9.11 7.57
C ARG A 363 -25.40 8.34 8.48
N ARG A 364 -26.49 8.97 8.92
CA ARG A 364 -27.56 8.29 9.64
C ARG A 364 -28.53 7.69 8.62
N ILE A 365 -28.56 6.37 8.53
CA ILE A 365 -29.51 5.65 7.67
C ILE A 365 -30.84 5.51 8.43
N ILE A 366 -31.94 6.04 7.87
CA ILE A 366 -33.26 6.07 8.49
C ILE A 366 -34.26 5.08 7.85
N ASP A 367 -33.96 4.54 6.68
CA ASP A 367 -34.79 3.52 6.04
C ASP A 367 -34.00 2.45 5.26
N ARG A 368 -34.72 1.47 4.69
CA ARG A 368 -34.16 0.38 3.87
C ARG A 368 -33.69 0.81 2.48
N ASN A 369 -34.08 1.99 2.02
CA ASN A 369 -33.62 2.59 0.75
C ASN A 369 -32.32 3.39 0.94
N GLN A 370 -31.68 3.29 2.12
CA GLN A 370 -30.49 4.06 2.51
C GLN A 370 -30.72 5.59 2.49
N SER A 371 -31.98 6.02 2.59
CA SER A 371 -32.26 7.43 2.86
C SER A 371 -31.75 7.77 4.26
N GLY A 372 -31.31 9.01 4.43
CA GLY A 372 -30.56 9.40 5.60
C GLY A 372 -30.17 10.86 5.60
N SER A 373 -29.70 11.31 6.76
CA SER A 373 -29.08 12.62 6.93
C SER A 373 -27.63 12.43 7.33
N ASP A 374 -26.75 13.23 6.74
CA ASP A 374 -25.37 13.30 7.15
C ASP A 374 -25.29 14.11 8.47
N TYR A 375 -24.35 13.79 9.34
CA TYR A 375 -24.09 14.47 10.61
C TYR A 375 -22.60 14.38 10.97
N VAL A 376 -22.11 15.26 11.83
CA VAL A 376 -20.75 15.21 12.39
C VAL A 376 -20.88 15.03 13.90
N THR A 377 -19.99 14.27 14.53
CA THR A 377 -19.94 14.17 15.99
C THR A 377 -19.21 15.37 16.59
N ASN A 378 -19.55 15.75 17.81
CA ASN A 378 -18.74 16.76 18.52
C ASN A 378 -17.35 16.21 18.91
N HIS A 379 -17.25 14.89 19.09
CA HIS A 379 -16.00 14.18 19.37
C HIS A 379 -15.01 14.36 18.21
N ARG A 380 -13.77 14.72 18.55
CA ARG A 380 -12.58 14.69 17.69
C ARG A 380 -11.77 13.44 18.01
N VAL A 381 -11.01 12.98 17.04
CA VAL A 381 -9.99 11.95 17.27
C VAL A 381 -8.97 12.49 18.27
N ASP A 382 -8.69 11.72 19.31
CA ASP A 382 -7.79 12.04 20.42
C ASP A 382 -6.33 11.67 20.08
N THR A 383 -5.80 12.27 19.01
CA THR A 383 -4.44 11.97 18.52
C THR A 383 -3.74 13.19 17.95
N ASP A 384 -2.43 13.27 18.19
CA ASP A 384 -1.54 14.20 17.51
C ASP A 384 -1.36 13.82 16.03
N TYR A 385 -1.06 14.82 15.20
CA TYR A 385 -0.71 14.59 13.80
C TYR A 385 0.70 15.05 13.53
N GLU A 386 1.57 14.19 13.00
CA GLU A 386 2.98 14.52 12.77
C GLU A 386 3.43 14.04 11.39
N ILE A 387 4.03 14.95 10.61
CA ILE A 387 4.60 14.69 9.28
C ILE A 387 6.04 15.18 9.19
N ASN A 388 6.90 14.33 8.62
CA ASN A 388 8.33 14.55 8.47
C ASN A 388 8.69 14.63 6.98
N TYR A 389 9.24 15.77 6.55
CA TYR A 389 9.76 15.99 5.20
C TYR A 389 11.28 15.75 5.16
N ASN A 390 11.71 14.84 4.30
CA ASN A 390 13.10 14.41 4.14
C ASN A 390 13.55 14.76 2.72
N PHE A 391 14.62 15.56 2.61
CA PHE A 391 15.13 16.06 1.34
C PHE A 391 16.27 15.16 0.84
N LEU A 392 16.20 14.78 -0.44
CA LEU A 392 17.08 13.81 -1.09
C LEU A 392 17.91 14.47 -2.19
N GLN A 393 19.14 14.00 -2.35
CA GLN A 393 20.11 14.51 -3.32
C GLN A 393 20.41 13.46 -4.39
N GLU A 394 21.61 12.85 -4.37
CA GLU A 394 22.05 11.84 -5.35
C GLU A 394 21.17 10.58 -5.40
N ASN A 395 20.40 10.34 -4.34
CA ASN A 395 19.45 9.24 -4.20
C ASN A 395 17.98 9.69 -4.31
N ALA A 396 17.69 10.86 -4.88
CA ALA A 396 16.33 11.36 -5.11
C ALA A 396 15.57 10.52 -6.14
N ASN A 397 15.10 9.33 -5.72
CA ASN A 397 14.33 8.37 -6.50
C ASN A 397 13.59 7.40 -5.55
N TYR A 398 12.74 6.52 -6.07
CA TYR A 398 11.96 5.59 -5.24
C TYR A 398 12.81 4.56 -4.45
N VAL A 399 13.99 4.17 -4.96
CA VAL A 399 14.94 3.29 -4.24
C VAL A 399 15.55 4.03 -3.05
N GLY A 400 15.95 5.29 -3.23
CA GLY A 400 16.48 6.13 -2.15
C GLY A 400 15.43 6.41 -1.08
N ILE A 401 14.18 6.71 -1.48
CA ILE A 401 13.05 6.85 -0.55
C ILE A 401 12.85 5.57 0.26
N ALA A 402 12.75 4.41 -0.41
CA ALA A 402 12.56 3.13 0.25
C ALA A 402 13.68 2.82 1.26
N ASN A 403 14.92 3.09 0.88
CA ASN A 403 16.10 2.85 1.69
C ASN A 403 16.19 3.79 2.90
N HIS A 404 15.93 5.08 2.72
CA HIS A 404 15.93 6.04 3.84
C HIS A 404 14.79 5.73 4.82
N TYR A 405 13.59 5.40 4.32
CA TYR A 405 12.47 5.02 5.18
C TYR A 405 12.70 3.67 5.89
N ARG A 406 13.30 2.69 5.21
CA ARG A 406 13.75 1.43 5.84
C ARG A 406 14.67 1.69 7.03
N ASP A 407 15.69 2.52 6.83
CA ASP A 407 16.68 2.81 7.87
C ASP A 407 16.03 3.58 9.04
N TYR A 408 15.09 4.50 8.75
CA TYR A 408 14.24 5.12 9.77
C TYR A 408 13.46 4.09 10.59
N LEU A 409 12.77 3.13 9.95
CA LEU A 409 11.99 2.11 10.65
C LEU A 409 12.86 1.22 11.55
N LEU A 410 14.04 0.81 11.08
CA LEU A 410 14.99 0.01 11.85
C LEU A 410 15.55 0.78 13.05
N ASN A 411 15.99 2.02 12.83
CA ASN A 411 16.57 2.86 13.88
C ASN A 411 15.57 3.19 15.00
N ASN A 412 14.27 3.25 14.67
CA ASN A 412 13.18 3.49 15.61
C ASN A 412 12.50 2.20 16.12
N ARG A 413 13.05 1.01 15.82
CA ARG A 413 12.53 -0.31 16.22
C ARG A 413 11.07 -0.58 15.77
N MET A 414 10.65 0.08 14.69
CA MET A 414 9.35 -0.12 14.04
C MET A 414 9.39 -1.26 13.00
N LEU A 415 10.57 -1.83 12.77
CA LEU A 415 10.80 -2.96 11.89
C LEU A 415 11.91 -3.82 12.49
N ASN A 416 11.69 -5.13 12.53
CA ASN A 416 12.65 -6.09 13.08
C ASN A 416 13.22 -6.96 11.97
N LYS A 417 14.55 -7.04 11.90
CA LYS A 417 15.23 -7.98 11.02
C LYS A 417 15.01 -9.41 11.52
N VAL A 418 14.45 -10.25 10.67
CA VAL A 418 14.32 -11.69 10.86
C VAL A 418 15.61 -12.34 10.38
N GLU A 419 16.01 -13.43 11.03
CA GLU A 419 17.13 -14.23 10.57
C GLU A 419 16.83 -14.81 9.18
N MET A 420 17.71 -14.50 8.22
CA MET A 420 17.57 -14.95 6.84
C MET A 420 18.50 -16.16 6.61
N PRO A 421 17.97 -17.30 6.14
CA PRO A 421 18.76 -18.50 5.83
C PRO A 421 19.56 -18.32 4.52
N GLU A 422 20.34 -19.33 4.13
CA GLU A 422 21.12 -19.30 2.88
C GLU A 422 20.24 -19.33 1.62
N ASP A 423 19.24 -20.21 1.61
CA ASP A 423 18.30 -20.38 0.51
C ASP A 423 16.96 -19.69 0.82
N ILE A 424 16.28 -19.19 -0.22
CA ILE A 424 14.92 -18.66 -0.05
C ILE A 424 13.99 -19.75 0.48
N SER A 425 12.96 -19.34 1.21
CA SER A 425 11.94 -20.26 1.71
C SER A 425 10.83 -20.49 0.69
N LEU A 426 10.34 -21.71 0.56
CA LEU A 426 9.05 -22.02 -0.05
C LEU A 426 7.95 -22.00 1.03
N TYR A 427 6.88 -21.24 0.85
CA TYR A 427 5.72 -21.33 1.74
C TYR A 427 4.65 -22.25 1.15
N THR A 428 4.20 -23.25 1.91
CA THR A 428 3.10 -24.14 1.53
C THR A 428 1.96 -24.05 2.54
N THR A 429 0.76 -23.71 2.09
CA THR A 429 -0.48 -23.83 2.87
C THR A 429 -1.18 -25.14 2.52
N TYR A 430 -1.31 -26.08 3.46
CA TYR A 430 -2.07 -27.30 3.26
C TYR A 430 -3.54 -27.11 3.68
N ILE A 431 -4.47 -27.40 2.75
CA ILE A 431 -5.89 -27.49 3.09
C ILE A 431 -6.14 -28.88 3.69
N MET A 432 -6.45 -28.91 4.97
CA MET A 432 -6.64 -30.14 5.74
C MET A 432 -8.05 -30.71 5.54
N GLY A 433 -9.05 -29.84 5.43
CA GLY A 433 -10.40 -30.22 5.05
C GLY A 433 -11.42 -29.14 5.30
N ASP A 434 -12.63 -29.40 4.80
CA ASP A 434 -13.74 -28.46 4.86
C ASP A 434 -15.07 -29.22 5.07
N LEU A 435 -16.17 -28.49 5.13
CA LEU A 435 -17.51 -29.03 5.32
C LEU A 435 -18.32 -28.86 4.03
N GLU A 436 -19.02 -29.92 3.62
CA GLU A 436 -20.05 -29.84 2.58
C GLU A 436 -21.46 -30.00 3.19
N PRO A 437 -22.50 -29.38 2.60
CA PRO A 437 -23.88 -29.61 2.99
C PRO A 437 -24.30 -31.08 2.82
N SER A 438 -25.08 -31.60 3.77
CA SER A 438 -25.75 -32.90 3.70
C SER A 438 -27.22 -32.75 4.14
N LEU A 439 -28.07 -33.75 3.86
CA LEU A 439 -29.54 -33.68 4.06
C LEU A 439 -29.97 -33.24 5.47
N PHE A 440 -29.20 -33.58 6.50
CA PHE A 440 -29.54 -33.27 7.90
C PHE A 440 -28.40 -32.64 8.71
N SER A 441 -27.21 -32.44 8.11
CA SER A 441 -26.04 -31.91 8.80
C SER A 441 -24.97 -31.43 7.82
N LYS A 442 -23.81 -31.04 8.32
CA LYS A 442 -22.60 -30.85 7.49
C LYS A 442 -21.70 -32.07 7.63
N THR A 443 -21.09 -32.51 6.54
CA THR A 443 -20.13 -33.62 6.54
C THR A 443 -18.74 -33.09 6.23
N ARG A 444 -17.72 -33.57 6.96
CA ARG A 444 -16.34 -33.17 6.73
C ARG A 444 -15.76 -33.88 5.51
N VAL A 445 -15.29 -33.09 4.56
CA VAL A 445 -14.47 -33.52 3.42
C VAL A 445 -13.01 -33.41 3.84
N ASN A 446 -12.38 -34.56 4.07
CA ASN A 446 -10.96 -34.63 4.42
C ASN A 446 -10.11 -34.49 3.14
N MET A 447 -9.22 -33.49 3.12
CA MET A 447 -8.38 -33.20 1.95
C MET A 447 -6.91 -33.53 2.20
N THR A 448 -6.41 -33.31 3.42
CA THR A 448 -5.04 -33.62 3.81
C THR A 448 -5.00 -33.97 5.30
N THR A 449 -4.34 -35.08 5.64
CA THR A 449 -4.00 -35.45 7.02
C THR A 449 -2.62 -34.91 7.39
N ALA A 450 -2.32 -34.76 8.69
CA ALA A 450 -1.01 -34.27 9.13
C ALA A 450 0.16 -35.15 8.65
N ASN A 451 -0.02 -36.47 8.62
CA ASN A 451 0.97 -37.40 8.05
C ASN A 451 1.16 -37.20 6.54
N GLN A 452 0.08 -36.93 5.79
CA GLN A 452 0.21 -36.61 4.36
C GLN A 452 0.93 -35.28 4.13
N ALA A 453 0.65 -34.26 4.95
CA ALA A 453 1.38 -33.00 4.92
C ALA A 453 2.89 -33.21 5.21
N LEU A 454 3.21 -34.02 6.23
CA LEU A 454 4.59 -34.42 6.54
C LEU A 454 5.26 -35.15 5.36
N LYS A 455 4.56 -36.07 4.69
CA LYS A 455 5.10 -36.77 3.52
C LYS A 455 5.40 -35.82 2.36
N MET A 456 4.49 -34.88 2.08
CA MET A 456 4.72 -33.87 1.04
C MET A 456 5.89 -32.94 1.42
N TYR A 457 5.99 -32.54 2.67
CA TYR A 457 7.11 -31.75 3.20
C TYR A 457 8.47 -32.45 2.99
N LEU A 458 8.56 -33.73 3.39
CA LEU A 458 9.77 -34.54 3.25
C LEU A 458 10.09 -34.83 1.78
N ASP A 459 9.07 -35.02 0.95
CA ASP A 459 9.24 -35.21 -0.50
C ASP A 459 9.85 -33.95 -1.15
N LEU A 460 9.35 -32.76 -0.82
CA LEU A 460 9.95 -31.50 -1.27
C LEU A 460 11.39 -31.32 -0.76
N GLN A 461 11.63 -31.65 0.51
CA GLN A 461 12.98 -31.61 1.10
C GLN A 461 13.94 -32.54 0.35
N SER A 462 13.51 -33.77 0.04
CA SER A 462 14.31 -34.74 -0.72
C SER A 462 14.61 -34.30 -2.16
N ASN A 463 13.80 -33.38 -2.70
CA ASN A 463 13.98 -32.79 -4.02
C ASN A 463 14.76 -31.45 -4.00
N GLY A 464 15.34 -31.08 -2.85
CA GLY A 464 16.20 -29.91 -2.71
C GLY A 464 15.48 -28.63 -2.28
N VAL A 465 14.24 -28.70 -1.79
CA VAL A 465 13.54 -27.58 -1.15
C VAL A 465 13.78 -27.66 0.35
N VAL A 466 14.95 -27.17 0.79
CA VAL A 466 15.42 -27.39 2.17
C VAL A 466 14.74 -26.43 3.16
N ASN A 467 14.53 -25.17 2.74
CA ASN A 467 13.89 -24.16 3.56
C ASN A 467 12.39 -24.05 3.23
N GLN A 468 11.54 -24.51 4.13
CA GLN A 468 10.09 -24.57 3.94
C GLN A 468 9.36 -23.92 5.12
N LYS A 469 8.31 -23.14 4.84
CA LYS A 469 7.29 -22.75 5.82
C LYS A 469 6.02 -23.54 5.58
N VAL A 470 5.32 -23.91 6.66
CA VAL A 470 4.11 -24.76 6.59
C VAL A 470 2.94 -24.08 7.28
N GLY A 471 1.88 -23.82 6.52
CA GLY A 471 0.61 -23.29 7.00
C GLY A 471 -0.48 -24.36 6.94
N LEU A 472 -1.36 -24.43 7.94
CA LEU A 472 -2.50 -25.34 7.96
C LEU A 472 -3.82 -24.58 7.90
N LEU A 473 -4.60 -24.82 6.84
CA LEU A 473 -5.92 -24.27 6.65
C LEU A 473 -6.98 -25.35 6.85
N GLY A 474 -7.98 -25.09 7.70
CA GLY A 474 -9.04 -26.07 8.01
C GLY A 474 -8.57 -27.24 8.88
N TYR A 475 -7.54 -27.04 9.71
CA TYR A 475 -6.98 -28.06 10.62
C TYR A 475 -7.97 -28.56 11.69
N SER A 476 -9.01 -27.77 11.98
CA SER A 476 -9.99 -28.07 13.02
C SER A 476 -11.07 -29.06 12.56
N ASN A 477 -11.92 -29.50 13.50
CA ASN A 477 -13.10 -30.31 13.17
C ASN A 477 -14.16 -29.55 12.37
N GLU A 478 -14.19 -28.21 12.48
CA GLU A 478 -15.16 -27.36 11.77
C GLU A 478 -14.69 -26.96 10.34
N GLY A 479 -13.46 -27.32 9.95
CA GLY A 479 -12.93 -27.06 8.62
C GLY A 479 -12.82 -25.57 8.27
N VAL A 480 -12.58 -25.26 6.99
CA VAL A 480 -12.46 -23.86 6.51
C VAL A 480 -13.78 -23.08 6.62
N SER A 481 -14.90 -23.74 6.34
CA SER A 481 -16.23 -23.13 6.19
C SER A 481 -16.79 -22.47 7.45
N SER A 482 -16.23 -22.72 8.63
CA SER A 482 -16.67 -22.05 9.86
C SER A 482 -16.08 -20.64 10.00
N GLY A 483 -14.99 -20.33 9.28
CA GLY A 483 -14.24 -19.09 9.43
C GLY A 483 -13.42 -19.08 10.71
N LEU A 484 -14.03 -18.69 11.84
CA LEU A 484 -13.39 -18.70 13.15
C LEU A 484 -13.64 -20.04 13.87
N THR A 485 -12.72 -20.99 13.73
CA THR A 485 -12.86 -22.34 14.29
C THR A 485 -12.41 -22.43 15.75
N LYS A 486 -12.73 -23.52 16.46
CA LYS A 486 -12.01 -23.85 17.71
C LYS A 486 -10.67 -24.47 17.32
N MET A 487 -9.64 -24.32 18.16
CA MET A 487 -8.36 -25.00 17.93
C MET A 487 -8.40 -26.50 18.33
N ASN A 488 -9.36 -27.24 17.79
CA ASN A 488 -9.58 -28.67 18.02
C ASN A 488 -9.14 -29.49 16.79
N PHE A 489 -7.88 -29.90 16.78
CA PHE A 489 -7.28 -30.65 15.67
C PHE A 489 -8.11 -31.87 15.25
N HIS A 490 -8.47 -31.93 13.96
CA HIS A 490 -9.17 -33.09 13.40
C HIS A 490 -8.27 -34.31 13.43
N GLY A 491 -8.77 -35.42 14.00
CA GLY A 491 -7.95 -36.62 14.28
C GLY A 491 -7.18 -36.58 15.61
N GLY A 492 -7.31 -35.48 16.37
CA GLY A 492 -6.58 -35.27 17.62
C GLY A 492 -5.17 -34.72 17.40
N VAL A 493 -4.71 -33.88 18.34
CA VAL A 493 -3.40 -33.19 18.22
C VAL A 493 -2.23 -34.15 18.14
N SER A 494 -2.33 -35.34 18.74
CA SER A 494 -1.27 -36.35 18.70
C SER A 494 -0.93 -36.80 17.27
N SER A 495 -1.89 -36.72 16.34
CA SER A 495 -1.65 -37.04 14.93
C SER A 495 -0.78 -36.01 14.20
N TYR A 496 -0.56 -34.82 14.81
CA TYR A 496 0.22 -33.73 14.24
C TYR A 496 1.65 -33.65 14.81
N TYR A 497 1.96 -34.37 15.89
CA TYR A 497 3.26 -34.25 16.56
C TYR A 497 4.44 -34.54 15.64
N ASP A 498 4.37 -35.56 14.79
CA ASP A 498 5.47 -35.86 13.87
C ASP A 498 5.70 -34.73 12.87
N LEU A 499 4.63 -34.07 12.40
CA LEU A 499 4.74 -32.89 11.54
C LEU A 499 5.36 -31.71 12.30
N PHE A 500 4.90 -31.44 13.52
CA PHE A 500 5.41 -30.34 14.34
C PHE A 500 6.90 -30.53 14.64
N GLU A 501 7.30 -31.72 15.09
CA GLU A 501 8.69 -32.04 15.42
C GLU A 501 9.58 -32.02 14.17
N GLN A 502 9.10 -32.48 13.02
CA GLN A 502 9.89 -32.41 11.79
C GLN A 502 10.14 -30.97 11.35
N VAL A 503 9.10 -30.13 11.30
CA VAL A 503 9.22 -28.72 10.90
C VAL A 503 10.09 -27.94 11.90
N LYS A 504 10.01 -28.28 13.19
CA LYS A 504 10.85 -27.70 14.25
C LYS A 504 12.33 -27.96 14.08
N LYS A 505 12.73 -29.13 13.56
CA LYS A 505 14.14 -29.45 13.28
C LYS A 505 14.76 -28.52 12.24
N ASP A 506 13.93 -27.96 11.36
CA ASP A 506 14.34 -27.00 10.33
C ASP A 506 14.21 -25.55 10.81
N ASN A 507 14.25 -25.34 12.14
CA ASN A 507 14.22 -24.05 12.84
C ASN A 507 13.00 -23.18 12.47
N THR A 508 11.85 -23.80 12.25
CA THR A 508 10.59 -23.09 12.02
C THR A 508 9.40 -23.78 12.70
N LYS A 509 8.23 -23.17 12.61
CA LYS A 509 7.00 -23.66 13.24
C LYS A 509 5.96 -23.97 12.19
N VAL A 510 5.01 -24.83 12.56
CA VAL A 510 3.77 -24.96 11.79
C VAL A 510 2.85 -23.80 12.16
N TYR A 511 2.32 -23.13 11.15
CA TYR A 511 1.44 -21.98 11.30
C TYR A 511 -0.03 -22.38 11.14
N LEU A 512 -0.87 -22.12 12.15
CA LEU A 512 -2.31 -22.32 12.02
C LEU A 512 -2.97 -21.10 11.36
N ASN A 513 -3.81 -21.31 10.35
CA ASN A 513 -4.55 -20.22 9.73
C ASN A 513 -5.85 -19.95 10.51
N GLN A 514 -5.97 -18.76 11.10
CA GLN A 514 -7.13 -18.38 11.90
C GLN A 514 -7.46 -16.90 11.69
N ASN A 515 -8.67 -16.61 11.20
CA ASN A 515 -9.11 -15.24 10.98
C ASN A 515 -9.99 -14.75 12.13
N TYR A 516 -9.49 -13.78 12.90
CA TYR A 516 -10.19 -13.17 14.02
C TYR A 516 -10.94 -11.88 13.67
N VAL A 517 -10.60 -11.21 12.57
CA VAL A 517 -11.14 -9.87 12.26
C VAL A 517 -12.44 -9.96 11.48
N ASP A 518 -12.46 -10.68 10.37
CA ASP A 518 -13.61 -10.74 9.46
C ASP A 518 -13.94 -12.18 8.99
N PRO A 519 -14.09 -13.15 9.92
CA PRO A 519 -14.35 -14.53 9.57
C PRO A 519 -15.57 -14.69 8.63
N ILE A 520 -15.39 -15.54 7.61
CA ILE A 520 -16.42 -15.88 6.63
C ILE A 520 -16.92 -17.29 6.93
N GLY A 521 -18.18 -17.41 7.33
CA GLY A 521 -18.78 -18.70 7.69
C GLY A 521 -19.55 -18.66 9.00
N ASP A 522 -20.24 -19.75 9.33
CA ASP A 522 -21.04 -19.83 10.55
C ASP A 522 -20.25 -20.47 11.68
N SER A 523 -19.65 -19.63 12.51
CA SER A 523 -18.91 -20.04 13.69
C SER A 523 -19.77 -20.00 14.95
N SER A 524 -19.77 -21.10 15.71
CA SER A 524 -20.35 -21.14 17.06
C SER A 524 -19.60 -20.26 18.08
N ARG A 525 -18.40 -19.78 17.74
CA ARG A 525 -17.61 -18.86 18.55
C ARG A 525 -18.04 -17.40 18.39
N ILE A 526 -18.94 -17.10 17.47
CA ILE A 526 -19.39 -15.73 17.16
C ILE A 526 -20.84 -15.57 17.61
N ASN A 527 -21.06 -14.68 18.58
CA ASN A 527 -22.40 -14.19 18.89
C ASN A 527 -22.65 -12.91 18.10
N GLU A 528 -23.63 -12.90 17.19
CA GLU A 528 -23.84 -11.76 16.27
C GLU A 528 -24.19 -10.44 16.98
N ILE A 529 -24.87 -10.50 18.13
CA ILE A 529 -25.27 -9.28 18.86
C ILE A 529 -24.08 -8.71 19.63
N ARG A 530 -23.26 -9.60 20.20
CA ARG A 530 -22.18 -9.24 21.12
C ARG A 530 -20.85 -8.97 20.40
N ASP A 531 -20.52 -9.79 19.40
CA ASP A 531 -19.18 -9.85 18.82
C ASP A 531 -19.03 -9.09 17.52
N VAL A 532 -20.10 -8.92 16.73
CA VAL A 532 -20.01 -8.31 15.41
C VAL A 532 -20.08 -6.79 15.54
N ALA A 533 -19.16 -6.13 14.85
CA ALA A 533 -19.04 -4.68 14.80
C ALA A 533 -20.27 -4.03 14.17
N LYS A 534 -20.51 -2.76 14.52
CA LYS A 534 -21.49 -1.93 13.84
C LYS A 534 -20.76 -0.80 13.15
N SER A 535 -21.21 -0.42 11.96
CA SER A 535 -20.66 0.72 11.22
C SER A 535 -20.98 2.03 11.93
N ALA A 536 -20.41 3.15 11.45
CA ALA A 536 -20.75 4.47 11.96
C ALA A 536 -22.26 4.79 11.84
N SER A 537 -22.93 4.20 10.84
CA SER A 537 -24.39 4.26 10.67
C SER A 537 -25.18 3.32 11.61
N LYS A 538 -24.52 2.69 12.58
CA LYS A 538 -25.08 1.74 13.56
C LYS A 538 -25.64 0.45 12.95
N LEU A 539 -25.27 0.13 11.71
CA LEU A 539 -25.66 -1.11 11.04
C LEU A 539 -24.66 -2.21 11.33
N LEU A 540 -25.15 -3.43 11.53
CA LEU A 540 -24.28 -4.59 11.73
C LEU A 540 -23.35 -4.79 10.52
N MET A 541 -22.05 -4.92 10.76
CA MET A 541 -21.03 -5.11 9.71
C MET A 541 -20.96 -6.57 9.30
N LYS A 542 -22.06 -7.02 8.70
CA LYS A 542 -22.31 -8.38 8.24
C LYS A 542 -22.65 -8.34 6.76
N TYR A 543 -21.77 -8.86 5.93
CA TYR A 543 -21.89 -8.80 4.47
C TYR A 543 -22.12 -10.19 3.90
N ARG A 544 -23.10 -10.30 3.01
CA ARG A 544 -23.38 -11.54 2.29
C ARG A 544 -22.32 -11.72 1.21
N VAL A 545 -21.57 -12.80 1.30
CA VAL A 545 -20.52 -13.13 0.33
C VAL A 545 -20.91 -14.43 -0.37
N SER A 546 -20.93 -14.40 -1.70
CA SER A 546 -21.00 -15.61 -2.51
C SER A 546 -19.67 -15.86 -3.17
N ARG A 547 -19.20 -17.09 -3.08
CA ARG A 547 -17.93 -17.54 -3.65
C ARG A 547 -18.10 -18.28 -4.98
N ASP A 548 -19.27 -18.87 -5.21
CA ASP A 548 -19.61 -19.68 -6.40
C ASP A 548 -20.94 -19.24 -7.08
N GLY A 549 -21.53 -18.12 -6.64
CA GLY A 549 -22.82 -17.59 -7.13
C GLY A 549 -24.06 -18.32 -6.60
N THR A 550 -23.91 -19.46 -5.94
CA THR A 550 -25.02 -20.36 -5.56
C THR A 550 -25.13 -20.54 -4.04
N ASN A 551 -24.01 -20.59 -3.34
CA ASN A 551 -23.89 -20.65 -1.90
C ASN A 551 -23.51 -19.27 -1.33
N TYR A 552 -24.16 -18.91 -0.23
CA TYR A 552 -23.94 -17.63 0.43
C TYR A 552 -23.50 -17.87 1.87
N ASN A 553 -22.36 -17.28 2.22
CA ASN A 553 -21.90 -17.16 3.59
C ASN A 553 -22.00 -15.70 4.03
N TYR A 554 -21.78 -15.47 5.31
CA TYR A 554 -21.65 -14.12 5.84
C TYR A 554 -20.22 -13.88 6.30
N GLN A 555 -19.63 -12.80 5.79
CA GLN A 555 -18.45 -12.16 6.36
C GLN A 555 -18.92 -11.29 7.52
N ARG A 556 -18.30 -11.44 8.68
CA ARG A 556 -18.68 -10.74 9.91
C ARG A 556 -17.45 -10.04 10.47
N TYR A 557 -17.40 -8.72 10.39
CA TYR A 557 -16.35 -7.93 11.02
C TYR A 557 -16.59 -7.92 12.52
N LEU A 558 -15.63 -8.41 13.30
CA LEU A 558 -15.74 -8.47 14.76
C LEU A 558 -15.29 -7.15 15.37
N GLN A 559 -15.87 -6.81 16.53
CA GLN A 559 -15.37 -5.69 17.33
C GLN A 559 -13.86 -5.88 17.59
N PRO A 560 -13.01 -4.84 17.46
CA PRO A 560 -11.56 -4.97 17.65
C PRO A 560 -11.18 -5.55 19.01
N GLU A 561 -11.84 -5.13 20.09
CA GLU A 561 -11.66 -5.74 21.43
C GLU A 561 -11.93 -7.25 21.42
N HIS A 562 -13.00 -7.68 20.74
CA HIS A 562 -13.39 -9.09 20.69
C HIS A 562 -12.46 -9.91 19.79
N THR A 563 -11.88 -9.30 18.75
CA THR A 563 -10.78 -9.87 17.97
C THR A 563 -9.63 -10.23 18.90
N PHE A 564 -9.13 -9.25 19.67
CA PHE A 564 -8.06 -9.44 20.65
C PHE A 564 -8.40 -10.52 21.69
N LEU A 565 -9.58 -10.44 22.32
CA LEU A 565 -9.98 -11.40 23.36
C LEU A 565 -10.05 -12.83 22.84
N LYS A 566 -10.53 -13.04 21.60
CA LYS A 566 -10.61 -14.36 20.98
C LYS A 566 -9.22 -14.90 20.60
N ALA A 567 -8.33 -14.07 20.07
CA ALA A 567 -6.94 -14.43 19.82
C ALA A 567 -6.22 -14.82 21.12
N ARG A 568 -6.35 -14.00 22.16
CA ARG A 568 -5.77 -14.26 23.50
C ARG A 568 -6.22 -15.58 24.09
N ASN A 569 -7.48 -15.96 23.91
CA ASN A 569 -8.01 -17.21 24.44
C ASN A 569 -7.42 -18.46 23.76
N ASP A 570 -6.95 -18.31 22.51
CA ASP A 570 -6.35 -19.39 21.73
C ASP A 570 -4.83 -19.54 22.00
N GLN A 571 -4.21 -18.51 22.61
CA GLN A 571 -2.76 -18.43 22.84
C GLN A 571 -2.19 -19.65 23.58
N LYS A 572 -2.89 -20.15 24.61
CA LYS A 572 -2.45 -21.31 25.40
C LYS A 572 -2.25 -22.57 24.55
N ILE A 573 -2.99 -22.70 23.45
CA ILE A 573 -2.86 -23.85 22.54
C ILE A 573 -1.64 -23.68 21.63
N LEU A 574 -1.39 -22.46 21.15
CA LEU A 574 -0.21 -22.15 20.34
C LEU A 574 1.08 -22.36 21.13
N GLU A 575 1.16 -21.83 22.35
CA GLU A 575 2.31 -22.00 23.26
C GLU A 575 2.55 -23.48 23.62
N LYS A 576 1.49 -24.20 23.98
CA LYS A 576 1.60 -25.60 24.42
C LYS A 576 2.23 -26.51 23.37
N TYR A 577 1.99 -26.23 22.08
CA TYR A 577 2.46 -27.05 20.97
C TYR A 577 3.53 -26.36 20.12
N ASP A 578 4.05 -25.22 20.58
CA ASP A 578 5.08 -24.43 19.90
C ASP A 578 4.72 -24.09 18.44
N LEU A 579 3.51 -23.56 18.23
CA LEU A 579 2.94 -23.27 16.92
C LEU A 579 2.98 -21.77 16.62
N GLY A 580 3.18 -21.44 15.34
CA GLY A 580 2.95 -20.11 14.81
C GLY A 580 1.50 -19.90 14.40
N ILE A 581 1.16 -18.67 14.02
CA ILE A 581 -0.19 -18.33 13.55
C ILE A 581 -0.17 -17.42 12.34
N VAL A 582 -1.09 -17.67 11.41
CA VAL A 582 -1.42 -16.74 10.33
C VAL A 582 -2.76 -16.09 10.67
N MET A 583 -2.79 -14.76 10.73
CA MET A 583 -4.03 -13.98 10.92
C MET A 583 -4.33 -13.18 9.65
N PRO A 584 -5.08 -13.74 8.68
CA PRO A 584 -5.18 -13.19 7.32
C PRO A 584 -5.62 -11.74 7.22
N SER A 585 -6.48 -11.29 8.13
CA SER A 585 -7.15 -9.99 8.00
C SER A 585 -6.75 -8.97 9.05
N LEU A 586 -5.89 -9.35 10.00
CA LEU A 586 -5.46 -8.44 11.07
C LEU A 586 -4.66 -7.24 10.53
N GLY A 587 -3.86 -7.48 9.50
CA GLY A 587 -2.96 -6.46 8.98
C GLY A 587 -3.49 -5.58 7.87
N ASN A 588 -4.60 -5.93 7.23
CA ASN A 588 -5.10 -5.24 6.02
C ASN A 588 -6.52 -4.67 6.19
N ASN A 589 -7.13 -4.83 7.36
CA ASN A 589 -8.41 -4.25 7.70
C ASN A 589 -8.25 -3.38 8.93
N LEU A 590 -8.47 -2.07 8.78
CA LEU A 590 -8.51 -1.13 9.88
C LEU A 590 -9.73 -0.22 9.70
N PHE A 591 -10.68 -0.30 10.62
CA PHE A 591 -11.99 0.31 10.45
C PHE A 591 -12.55 0.93 11.73
N THR A 592 -13.40 1.92 11.56
CA THR A 592 -14.22 2.54 12.60
C THR A 592 -15.40 1.65 12.96
N THR A 593 -15.77 1.60 14.24
CA THR A 593 -16.92 0.83 14.73
C THR A 593 -17.80 1.68 15.65
N TYR A 594 -19.06 1.26 15.85
CA TYR A 594 -20.00 1.88 16.77
C TYR A 594 -20.37 0.91 17.91
N ARG A 595 -20.35 1.41 19.15
CA ARG A 595 -20.87 0.71 20.33
C ARG A 595 -21.86 1.58 21.11
N SER A 596 -21.39 2.33 22.10
CA SER A 596 -22.08 3.45 22.76
C SER A 596 -21.89 4.72 21.95
N GLU A 597 -20.64 4.96 21.58
CA GLU A 597 -20.15 6.00 20.70
C GLU A 597 -19.42 5.41 19.49
N ILE A 598 -18.92 6.30 18.64
CA ILE A 598 -18.02 5.96 17.55
C ILE A 598 -16.66 5.68 18.16
N LEU A 599 -16.09 4.54 17.84
CA LEU A 599 -14.72 4.17 18.12
C LEU A 599 -13.95 4.26 16.81
N ASP A 600 -12.98 5.15 16.75
CA ASP A 600 -12.27 5.44 15.52
C ASP A 600 -11.19 4.38 15.20
N ARG A 601 -10.37 4.66 14.19
CA ARG A 601 -9.35 3.73 13.71
C ARG A 601 -8.16 3.65 14.67
N GLU A 602 -7.87 4.66 15.46
CA GLU A 602 -6.79 4.64 16.44
C GLU A 602 -7.08 3.62 17.54
N GLU A 603 -8.29 3.65 18.09
CA GLU A 603 -8.72 2.67 19.10
C GLU A 603 -8.72 1.24 18.53
N SER A 604 -9.19 1.07 17.29
CA SER A 604 -9.20 -0.21 16.60
C SER A 604 -7.77 -0.74 16.37
N MET A 605 -6.86 0.14 15.96
CA MET A 605 -5.45 -0.15 15.78
C MET A 605 -4.79 -0.59 17.10
N ALA A 606 -5.11 0.05 18.23
CA ALA A 606 -4.56 -0.33 19.53
C ALA A 606 -4.93 -1.78 19.92
N TYR A 607 -6.15 -2.24 19.61
CA TYR A 607 -6.53 -3.64 19.83
C TYR A 607 -5.85 -4.61 18.86
N TYR A 608 -5.60 -4.20 17.62
CA TYR A 608 -4.90 -5.04 16.65
C TYR A 608 -3.41 -5.16 16.96
N ILE A 609 -2.77 -4.10 17.46
CA ILE A 609 -1.41 -4.16 18.02
C ILE A 609 -1.37 -5.16 19.19
N LYS A 610 -2.27 -5.05 20.16
CA LYS A 610 -2.37 -6.01 21.27
C LYS A 610 -2.59 -7.45 20.80
N ALA A 611 -3.32 -7.66 19.71
CA ALA A 611 -3.54 -8.99 19.14
C ALA A 611 -2.27 -9.54 18.45
N ALA A 612 -1.50 -8.67 17.78
CA ALA A 612 -0.24 -9.03 17.15
C ALA A 612 0.83 -9.39 18.19
N GLU A 613 0.92 -8.62 19.27
CA GLU A 613 1.86 -8.83 20.40
C GLU A 613 1.69 -10.16 21.13
N LEU A 614 0.56 -10.85 20.95
CA LEU A 614 0.33 -12.15 21.57
C LEU A 614 1.27 -13.24 21.02
N ASN A 615 1.80 -13.09 19.81
CA ASN A 615 2.49 -14.17 19.10
C ASN A 615 3.83 -13.70 18.51
N ASP A 616 4.92 -14.27 19.00
CA ASP A 616 6.26 -14.03 18.44
C ASP A 616 6.41 -14.59 17.01
N ASP A 617 5.61 -15.61 16.65
CA ASP A 617 5.59 -16.25 15.32
C ASP A 617 4.30 -15.95 14.57
N LEU A 618 4.13 -14.67 14.24
CA LEU A 618 2.98 -14.17 13.50
C LEU A 618 3.31 -13.96 12.02
N ILE A 619 2.41 -14.39 11.16
CA ILE A 619 2.40 -14.06 9.74
C ILE A 619 1.08 -13.36 9.40
N LEU A 620 1.16 -12.24 8.68
CA LEU A 620 0.00 -11.46 8.25
C LEU A 620 -0.04 -11.38 6.73
N ASN A 621 -1.24 -11.32 6.15
CA ASN A 621 -1.42 -11.07 4.73
C ASN A 621 -1.54 -9.57 4.49
N GLN A 622 -0.73 -9.05 3.57
CA GLN A 622 -0.71 -7.64 3.20
C GLN A 622 -0.72 -6.66 4.39
N PRO A 623 0.13 -6.85 5.42
CA PRO A 623 0.07 -6.01 6.60
C PRO A 623 0.43 -4.56 6.30
N ASN A 624 -0.38 -3.65 6.82
CA ASN A 624 -0.08 -2.23 7.02
C ASN A 624 1.19 -2.08 7.89
N SER A 625 1.97 -1.04 7.65
CA SER A 625 3.32 -0.89 8.23
C SER A 625 3.35 -0.79 9.75
N TYR A 626 2.27 -0.34 10.40
CA TYR A 626 2.18 -0.28 11.87
C TYR A 626 2.27 -1.66 12.55
N LEU A 627 2.09 -2.76 11.81
CA LEU A 627 2.25 -4.12 12.33
C LEU A 627 3.57 -4.81 11.96
N TRP A 628 4.43 -4.19 11.14
CA TRP A 628 5.62 -4.88 10.61
C TRP A 628 6.64 -5.28 11.68
N GLN A 629 6.70 -4.56 12.81
CA GLN A 629 7.57 -4.97 13.93
C GLN A 629 7.15 -6.30 14.58
N TYR A 630 5.89 -6.72 14.41
CA TYR A 630 5.32 -7.90 15.09
C TYR A 630 5.29 -9.16 14.22
N ILE A 631 5.73 -9.11 12.97
CA ILE A 631 5.60 -10.24 12.03
C ILE A 631 6.95 -10.88 11.70
N LYS A 632 6.91 -12.17 11.38
CA LYS A 632 8.06 -12.94 10.85
C LYS A 632 8.07 -13.05 9.34
N ALA A 633 6.93 -12.77 8.69
CA ALA A 633 6.82 -12.77 7.24
C ALA A 633 5.64 -11.91 6.76
N TYR A 634 5.80 -11.33 5.56
CA TYR A 634 4.76 -10.64 4.83
C TYR A 634 4.14 -11.62 3.81
N ASN A 635 2.87 -12.01 3.97
CA ASN A 635 2.18 -12.84 2.99
C ASN A 635 1.45 -12.02 1.93
N PHE A 636 1.25 -12.63 0.77
CA PHE A 636 0.46 -12.11 -0.33
C PHE A 636 0.92 -10.72 -0.78
N MET A 637 2.24 -10.52 -0.85
CA MET A 637 2.83 -9.35 -1.48
C MET A 637 2.19 -9.15 -2.87
N PRO A 638 1.52 -8.01 -3.12
CA PRO A 638 0.96 -7.72 -4.43
C PRO A 638 2.05 -7.78 -5.50
N ILE A 639 1.67 -7.98 -6.76
CA ILE A 639 2.58 -7.90 -7.93
C ILE A 639 2.19 -6.77 -8.89
N ALA A 640 1.32 -5.86 -8.42
CA ALA A 640 0.81 -4.71 -9.15
C ALA A 640 0.39 -3.60 -8.17
N ASN A 641 0.24 -2.39 -8.70
CA ASN A 641 -0.47 -1.27 -8.07
C ASN A 641 -1.99 -1.36 -8.42
N SER A 642 -2.81 -0.38 -8.04
CA SER A 642 -4.26 -0.39 -8.36
C SER A 642 -4.60 -0.14 -9.84
N GLN A 643 -3.60 -0.03 -10.72
CA GLN A 643 -3.76 0.09 -12.18
C GLN A 643 -4.62 1.28 -12.63
N TYR A 644 -4.58 2.40 -11.89
CA TYR A 644 -5.20 3.64 -12.36
C TYR A 644 -4.56 4.09 -13.69
N VAL A 645 -5.37 4.68 -14.57
CA VAL A 645 -4.96 5.12 -15.91
C VAL A 645 -3.83 6.15 -15.90
N TYR A 646 -3.68 6.90 -14.80
CA TYR A 646 -2.65 7.94 -14.65
C TYR A 646 -1.35 7.42 -14.02
N TYR A 647 -1.31 6.18 -13.55
CA TYR A 647 -0.02 5.58 -13.18
C TYR A 647 0.80 5.38 -14.44
N THR A 648 2.06 5.79 -14.38
CA THR A 648 3.00 5.64 -15.49
C THR A 648 3.89 4.43 -15.26
N ASP A 649 4.17 4.10 -14.00
CA ASP A 649 5.14 3.07 -13.65
C ASP A 649 4.67 2.20 -12.48
N LEU A 650 4.98 0.90 -12.55
CA LEU A 650 4.99 0.01 -11.39
C LEU A 650 6.40 0.01 -10.79
N VAL A 651 6.54 0.28 -9.49
CA VAL A 651 7.83 0.22 -8.79
C VAL A 651 7.74 -0.60 -7.50
N PRO A 652 8.76 -1.39 -7.14
CA PRO A 652 8.72 -2.23 -5.93
C PRO A 652 9.09 -1.47 -4.66
N LEU A 653 8.39 -0.38 -4.37
CA LEU A 653 8.66 0.47 -3.21
C LEU A 653 8.62 -0.32 -1.89
N ILE A 654 7.52 -1.04 -1.62
CA ILE A 654 7.36 -1.84 -0.39
C ILE A 654 8.37 -3.01 -0.33
N PRO A 655 8.56 -3.81 -1.40
CA PRO A 655 9.57 -4.86 -1.40
C PRO A 655 10.98 -4.38 -1.09
N ILE A 656 11.38 -3.20 -1.59
CA ILE A 656 12.69 -2.60 -1.30
C ILE A 656 12.79 -2.19 0.18
N ILE A 657 11.73 -1.60 0.76
CA ILE A 657 11.73 -1.26 2.20
C ILE A 657 11.98 -2.50 3.07
N LEU A 658 11.39 -3.64 2.71
CA LEU A 658 11.50 -4.90 3.43
C LEU A 658 12.67 -5.79 2.98
N GLN A 659 13.52 -5.31 2.07
CA GLN A 659 14.61 -6.08 1.49
C GLN A 659 15.71 -6.37 2.53
N GLY A 660 16.12 -7.64 2.61
CA GLY A 660 17.09 -8.11 3.62
C GLY A 660 16.59 -8.04 5.06
N ILE A 661 15.28 -7.89 5.28
CA ILE A 661 14.67 -7.79 6.61
C ILE A 661 13.82 -8.99 6.94
N MET A 662 12.92 -9.39 6.04
CA MET A 662 12.01 -10.52 6.28
C MET A 662 11.57 -11.15 4.95
N PRO A 663 11.17 -12.44 4.97
CA PRO A 663 10.59 -13.09 3.80
C PRO A 663 9.25 -12.43 3.42
N LYS A 664 9.08 -12.25 2.12
CA LYS A 664 7.85 -11.75 1.49
C LYS A 664 7.33 -12.82 0.56
N TYR A 665 6.10 -13.28 0.72
CA TYR A 665 5.53 -14.34 -0.09
C TYR A 665 4.54 -13.80 -1.11
N SER A 666 4.54 -14.37 -2.30
CA SER A 666 3.60 -14.05 -3.38
C SER A 666 2.16 -14.41 -2.99
N GLN A 667 1.20 -14.02 -3.84
CA GLN A 667 -0.08 -14.74 -3.86
C GLN A 667 0.13 -16.21 -4.26
N TYR A 668 -0.89 -17.05 -4.03
CA TYR A 668 -0.83 -18.47 -4.38
C TYR A 668 -0.54 -18.68 -5.86
N LEU A 669 0.56 -19.36 -6.18
CA LEU A 669 0.99 -19.58 -7.55
C LEU A 669 0.13 -20.63 -8.29
N ASN A 670 -0.62 -21.49 -7.58
CA ASN A 670 -1.54 -22.46 -8.19
C ASN A 670 -2.64 -21.83 -9.07
N PHE A 671 -3.04 -20.59 -8.79
CA PHE A 671 -4.12 -19.90 -9.53
C PHE A 671 -3.58 -18.95 -10.60
N ASN A 672 -2.26 -18.87 -10.67
CA ASN A 672 -1.55 -18.00 -11.55
C ASN A 672 -1.13 -18.81 -12.77
N ALA A 673 -1.99 -18.89 -13.79
CA ALA A 673 -1.58 -19.20 -15.16
C ALA A 673 -0.74 -18.06 -15.75
N LEU A 674 0.13 -17.46 -14.94
CA LEU A 674 0.88 -16.28 -15.30
C LEU A 674 2.05 -16.72 -16.17
N GLY A 675 2.33 -15.94 -17.20
CA GLY A 675 3.51 -16.15 -18.03
C GLY A 675 4.78 -16.03 -17.20
N LYS A 676 5.91 -16.41 -17.84
CA LYS A 676 7.25 -16.21 -17.27
C LYS A 676 7.49 -14.77 -16.80
N ASP A 677 6.83 -13.79 -17.40
CA ASP A 677 6.89 -12.37 -17.02
C ASP A 677 6.57 -12.13 -15.55
N ARG A 678 5.56 -12.81 -14.99
CA ARG A 678 5.21 -12.63 -13.57
C ARG A 678 6.14 -13.38 -12.62
N LEU A 679 6.70 -14.51 -13.05
CA LEU A 679 7.77 -15.16 -12.30
C LEU A 679 9.04 -14.29 -12.27
N LEU A 680 9.37 -13.62 -13.37
CA LEU A 680 10.45 -12.62 -13.41
C LEU A 680 10.19 -11.44 -12.46
N GLN A 681 8.94 -11.02 -12.26
CA GLN A 681 8.62 -10.01 -11.22
C GLN A 681 8.94 -10.49 -9.80
N LEU A 682 8.80 -11.79 -9.51
CA LEU A 682 9.23 -12.32 -8.21
C LEU A 682 10.75 -12.23 -8.03
N VAL A 683 11.52 -12.38 -9.12
CA VAL A 683 12.98 -12.15 -9.11
C VAL A 683 13.30 -10.67 -8.93
N ASP A 684 12.73 -9.80 -9.76
CA ASP A 684 12.98 -8.35 -9.71
C ASP A 684 12.61 -7.75 -8.34
N PHE A 685 11.49 -8.18 -7.75
CA PHE A 685 10.97 -7.63 -6.49
C PHE A 685 11.38 -8.43 -5.26
N ASN A 686 12.20 -9.48 -5.42
CA ASN A 686 12.64 -10.38 -4.34
C ASN A 686 11.46 -10.91 -3.49
N VAL A 687 10.51 -11.58 -4.16
CA VAL A 687 9.32 -12.19 -3.55
C VAL A 687 9.39 -13.71 -3.67
N TYR A 688 9.11 -14.42 -2.58
CA TYR A 688 9.23 -15.87 -2.48
C TYR A 688 7.95 -16.59 -2.86
N PRO A 689 8.06 -17.83 -3.37
CA PRO A 689 6.90 -18.57 -3.85
C PRO A 689 5.99 -19.02 -2.71
N HIS A 690 4.68 -18.94 -2.94
CA HIS A 690 3.64 -19.45 -2.06
C HIS A 690 2.67 -20.36 -2.82
N PHE A 691 2.41 -21.56 -2.29
CA PHE A 691 1.45 -22.52 -2.86
C PHE A 691 0.39 -22.92 -1.84
N ILE A 692 -0.80 -23.28 -2.33
CA ILE A 692 -1.87 -23.89 -1.54
C ILE A 692 -2.18 -25.29 -2.08
N LEU A 693 -2.12 -26.28 -1.20
CA LEU A 693 -1.99 -27.68 -1.60
C LEU A 693 -2.95 -28.61 -0.86
N THR A 694 -3.32 -29.71 -1.51
CA THR A 694 -4.09 -30.83 -0.96
C THR A 694 -3.45 -32.16 -1.34
N HIS A 695 -3.53 -33.16 -0.46
CA HIS A 695 -3.22 -34.54 -0.82
C HIS A 695 -4.32 -35.16 -1.68
N GLU A 696 -5.58 -34.91 -1.37
CA GLU A 696 -6.69 -35.42 -2.19
C GLU A 696 -6.93 -34.55 -3.42
N LYS A 697 -7.46 -35.16 -4.49
CA LYS A 697 -7.82 -34.45 -5.73
C LYS A 697 -8.81 -33.32 -5.47
N THR A 698 -8.53 -32.13 -6.01
CA THR A 698 -9.28 -30.88 -5.75
C THR A 698 -10.79 -31.00 -6.00
N PHE A 699 -11.24 -31.79 -6.98
CA PHE A 699 -12.68 -31.96 -7.25
C PHE A 699 -13.49 -32.51 -6.05
N LYS A 700 -12.86 -33.15 -5.07
CA LYS A 700 -13.55 -33.67 -3.87
C LYS A 700 -14.15 -32.55 -3.01
N MET A 701 -13.56 -31.36 -3.02
CA MET A 701 -14.02 -30.20 -2.25
C MET A 701 -14.96 -29.26 -3.03
N ARG A 702 -15.44 -29.67 -4.21
CA ARG A 702 -16.30 -28.85 -5.10
C ARG A 702 -17.61 -28.36 -4.46
N ASN A 703 -18.13 -29.07 -3.44
CA ASN A 703 -19.36 -28.70 -2.73
C ASN A 703 -19.10 -27.98 -1.39
N THR A 704 -17.84 -27.61 -1.12
CA THR A 704 -17.43 -26.93 0.12
C THR A 704 -17.14 -25.46 -0.15
N ASN A 705 -17.03 -24.62 0.88
CA ASN A 705 -16.63 -23.21 0.68
C ASN A 705 -15.19 -23.06 0.19
N SER A 706 -14.36 -24.10 0.35
CA SER A 706 -12.99 -24.16 -0.17
C SER A 706 -12.94 -24.33 -1.69
N SER A 707 -14.06 -24.53 -2.38
CA SER A 707 -14.13 -24.66 -3.86
C SER A 707 -13.54 -23.47 -4.62
N ILE A 708 -13.37 -22.32 -3.97
CA ILE A 708 -12.62 -21.17 -4.51
C ILE A 708 -11.16 -21.50 -4.84
N TYR A 709 -10.58 -22.49 -4.16
CA TYR A 709 -9.28 -23.03 -4.45
C TYR A 709 -9.46 -24.16 -5.46
N TYR A 710 -9.68 -23.79 -6.72
CA TYR A 710 -10.10 -24.71 -7.78
C TYR A 710 -8.98 -25.61 -8.32
N SER A 711 -7.74 -25.39 -7.89
CA SER A 711 -6.59 -26.23 -8.23
C SER A 711 -5.57 -26.26 -7.10
N THR A 712 -5.41 -27.43 -6.48
CA THR A 712 -4.64 -27.60 -5.23
C THR A 712 -3.96 -28.96 -5.11
N TYR A 713 -4.26 -29.94 -5.97
CA TYR A 713 -3.76 -31.30 -5.79
C TYR A 713 -2.23 -31.34 -5.97
N TYR A 714 -1.52 -31.77 -4.94
CA TYR A 714 -0.06 -31.73 -4.88
C TYR A 714 0.64 -32.41 -6.06
N GLU A 715 0.16 -33.59 -6.45
CA GLU A 715 0.76 -34.35 -7.56
C GLU A 715 0.65 -33.61 -8.91
N ASP A 716 -0.34 -32.73 -9.07
CA ASP A 716 -0.48 -31.93 -10.31
C ASP A 716 0.56 -30.78 -10.38
N TYR A 717 1.11 -30.34 -9.23
CA TYR A 717 1.97 -29.16 -9.12
C TYR A 717 3.40 -29.43 -8.66
N LYS A 718 3.68 -30.61 -8.11
CA LYS A 718 4.97 -30.94 -7.47
C LYS A 718 6.17 -30.53 -8.33
N ASP A 719 6.19 -30.99 -9.58
CA ASP A 719 7.32 -30.76 -10.49
C ASP A 719 7.48 -29.28 -10.84
N GLU A 720 6.37 -28.60 -11.14
CA GLU A 720 6.36 -27.16 -11.44
C GLU A 720 6.78 -26.32 -10.23
N MET A 721 6.33 -26.69 -9.03
CA MET A 721 6.68 -26.02 -7.78
C MET A 721 8.18 -26.16 -7.48
N ILE A 722 8.75 -27.37 -7.61
CA ILE A 722 10.18 -27.60 -7.44
C ILE A 722 10.98 -26.82 -8.49
N LYS A 723 10.56 -26.85 -9.76
CA LYS A 723 11.20 -26.09 -10.84
C LYS A 723 11.18 -24.59 -10.58
N THR A 724 10.01 -24.05 -10.22
CA THR A 724 9.81 -22.62 -9.91
C THR A 724 10.65 -22.20 -8.71
N TYR A 725 10.63 -22.99 -7.62
CA TYR A 725 11.44 -22.73 -6.44
C TYR A 725 12.93 -22.67 -6.78
N LYS A 726 13.45 -23.69 -7.49
CA LYS A 726 14.87 -23.73 -7.87
C LYS A 726 15.23 -22.55 -8.77
N TRP A 727 14.38 -22.22 -9.74
CA TRP A 727 14.59 -21.08 -10.63
C TRP A 727 14.59 -19.73 -9.89
N LEU A 728 13.72 -19.53 -8.91
CA LEU A 728 13.76 -18.32 -8.06
C LEU A 728 14.99 -18.32 -7.14
N ASN A 729 15.32 -19.46 -6.53
CA ASN A 729 16.41 -19.58 -5.58
C ASN A 729 17.78 -19.34 -6.24
N MET A 730 17.97 -19.76 -7.50
CA MET A 730 19.18 -19.49 -8.27
C MET A 730 19.51 -17.99 -8.37
N ALA A 731 18.49 -17.12 -8.46
CA ALA A 731 18.66 -15.67 -8.39
C ALA A 731 18.76 -15.18 -6.95
N LEU A 732 17.77 -15.50 -6.14
CA LEU A 732 17.46 -14.76 -4.92
C LEU A 732 18.33 -15.15 -3.71
N ARG A 733 18.91 -16.35 -3.67
CA ARG A 733 19.82 -16.76 -2.58
C ARG A 733 21.02 -15.82 -2.41
N HIS A 734 21.49 -15.23 -3.51
CA HIS A 734 22.63 -14.32 -3.53
C HIS A 734 22.29 -12.94 -2.96
N VAL A 735 21.01 -12.65 -2.79
CA VAL A 735 20.52 -11.32 -2.42
C VAL A 735 19.52 -11.35 -1.25
N ILE A 736 19.48 -12.45 -0.51
CA ILE A 736 18.48 -12.68 0.55
C ILE A 736 18.65 -11.73 1.74
N ASP A 737 19.90 -11.42 2.12
CA ASP A 737 20.25 -10.62 3.30
C ASP A 737 20.96 -9.30 2.95
N THR A 738 20.68 -8.74 1.77
CA THR A 738 21.34 -7.52 1.28
C THR A 738 20.32 -6.50 0.82
N LYS A 739 20.66 -5.22 1.02
CA LYS A 739 19.90 -4.06 0.53
C LYS A 739 20.02 -3.94 -0.99
N LEU A 740 18.94 -3.51 -1.66
CA LEU A 740 18.99 -3.07 -3.05
C LEU A 740 19.45 -1.60 -3.08
N VAL A 741 20.56 -1.31 -3.74
CA VAL A 741 21.14 0.05 -3.75
C VAL A 741 20.80 0.81 -5.03
N LYS A 742 20.56 0.10 -6.13
CA LYS A 742 20.23 0.71 -7.43
C LYS A 742 19.33 -0.19 -8.26
N ARG A 743 18.37 0.40 -8.97
CA ARG A 743 17.51 -0.27 -9.95
C ARG A 743 17.42 0.59 -11.20
N ASP A 744 18.13 0.19 -12.24
CA ASP A 744 18.18 0.90 -13.52
C ASP A 744 17.25 0.20 -14.52
N VAL A 745 16.34 0.95 -15.15
CA VAL A 745 15.60 0.47 -16.32
C VAL A 745 16.40 0.88 -17.55
N LEU A 746 17.12 -0.06 -18.15
CA LEU A 746 18.10 0.21 -19.22
C LEU A 746 17.41 0.49 -20.56
N GLU A 747 16.32 -0.20 -20.80
CA GLU A 747 15.37 0.00 -21.90
C GLU A 747 14.03 -0.60 -21.45
N VAL A 748 12.97 -0.36 -22.22
CA VAL A 748 11.64 -0.92 -21.93
C VAL A 748 11.73 -2.45 -21.75
N GLY A 749 11.41 -2.92 -20.54
CA GLY A 749 11.44 -4.34 -20.19
C GLY A 749 12.82 -4.92 -19.83
N VAL A 750 13.90 -4.13 -19.76
CA VAL A 750 15.21 -4.61 -19.28
C VAL A 750 15.64 -3.85 -18.04
N VAL A 751 15.78 -4.58 -16.94
CA VAL A 751 16.03 -4.02 -15.60
C VAL A 751 17.35 -4.54 -15.06
N LYS A 752 18.17 -3.66 -14.48
CA LYS A 752 19.41 -4.00 -13.80
C LYS A 752 19.32 -3.61 -12.33
N ASN A 753 19.29 -4.61 -11.47
CA ASN A 753 19.28 -4.47 -10.02
C ASN A 753 20.70 -4.64 -9.48
N THR A 754 21.17 -3.67 -8.70
CA THR A 754 22.48 -3.72 -8.02
C THR A 754 22.27 -3.74 -6.52
N TYR A 755 22.88 -4.71 -5.84
CA TYR A 755 22.76 -4.93 -4.40
C TYR A 755 24.02 -4.49 -3.67
N GLU A 756 23.88 -4.18 -2.37
CA GLU A 756 24.96 -3.68 -1.51
C GLU A 756 26.18 -4.62 -1.44
N ASN A 757 25.96 -5.94 -1.52
CA ASN A 757 27.04 -6.93 -1.57
C ASN A 757 27.75 -7.03 -2.95
N GLY A 758 27.44 -6.16 -3.90
CA GLY A 758 28.03 -6.13 -5.24
C GLY A 758 27.37 -7.06 -6.26
N VAL A 759 26.41 -7.90 -5.84
CA VAL A 759 25.66 -8.76 -6.76
C VAL A 759 24.81 -7.89 -7.68
N VAL A 760 24.76 -8.26 -8.96
CA VAL A 760 23.88 -7.64 -9.97
C VAL A 760 22.95 -8.70 -10.53
N ILE A 761 21.66 -8.38 -10.62
CA ILE A 761 20.67 -9.21 -11.31
C ILE A 761 20.11 -8.40 -12.47
N ILE A 762 20.28 -8.91 -13.69
CA ILE A 762 19.72 -8.32 -14.91
C ILE A 762 18.51 -9.13 -15.31
N ILE A 763 17.36 -8.48 -15.48
CA ILE A 763 16.08 -9.10 -15.82
C ILE A 763 15.66 -8.65 -17.22
N ASN A 764 15.34 -9.60 -18.08
CA ASN A 764 14.83 -9.34 -19.42
C ASN A 764 13.38 -9.81 -19.54
N TYR A 765 12.44 -8.87 -19.46
CA TYR A 765 11.01 -9.10 -19.69
C TYR A 765 10.63 -9.20 -21.17
N THR A 766 11.56 -8.93 -22.08
CA THR A 766 11.27 -8.96 -23.52
C THR A 766 11.28 -10.38 -24.07
N THR A 767 10.62 -10.59 -25.21
CA THR A 767 10.58 -11.87 -25.95
C THR A 767 11.81 -12.10 -26.83
N SER A 768 12.80 -11.20 -26.76
CA SER A 768 14.05 -11.28 -27.51
C SER A 768 15.27 -11.30 -26.58
N PRO A 769 16.38 -11.95 -26.94
CA PRO A 769 17.60 -11.88 -26.15
C PRO A 769 18.18 -10.46 -26.16
N LYS A 770 18.73 -10.02 -25.02
CA LYS A 770 19.30 -8.69 -24.83
C LYS A 770 20.74 -8.80 -24.33
N THR A 771 21.61 -7.91 -24.81
CA THR A 771 23.02 -7.89 -24.40
C THR A 771 23.30 -6.67 -23.53
N VAL A 772 23.71 -6.89 -22.29
CA VAL A 772 24.07 -5.87 -21.30
C VAL A 772 25.44 -6.23 -20.74
N ASP A 773 26.38 -5.29 -20.72
CA ASP A 773 27.74 -5.49 -20.17
C ASP A 773 28.46 -6.75 -20.72
N SER A 774 28.32 -7.01 -22.03
CA SER A 774 28.86 -8.21 -22.71
C SER A 774 28.25 -9.56 -22.27
N LYS A 775 27.14 -9.55 -21.53
CA LYS A 775 26.34 -10.72 -21.18
C LYS A 775 25.06 -10.74 -22.01
N THR A 776 24.75 -11.88 -22.62
CA THR A 776 23.49 -12.07 -23.35
C THR A 776 22.47 -12.76 -22.45
N ILE A 777 21.41 -12.04 -22.10
CA ILE A 777 20.28 -12.52 -21.32
C ILE A 777 19.21 -12.98 -22.31
N ARG A 778 18.79 -14.24 -22.22
CA ARG A 778 17.73 -14.79 -23.08
C ARG A 778 16.40 -14.06 -22.86
N ALA A 779 15.50 -14.22 -23.81
CA ALA A 779 14.12 -13.74 -23.68
C ALA A 779 13.44 -14.32 -22.43
N LEU A 780 12.70 -13.48 -21.70
CA LEU A 780 11.95 -13.86 -20.50
C LEU A 780 12.82 -14.61 -19.48
N GLU A 781 14.02 -14.10 -19.23
CA GLU A 781 15.01 -14.71 -18.36
C GLU A 781 15.81 -13.66 -17.57
N TYR A 782 16.58 -14.08 -16.57
CA TYR A 782 17.51 -13.22 -15.84
C TYR A 782 18.96 -13.74 -15.94
N GLU A 783 19.91 -12.88 -15.58
CA GLU A 783 21.32 -13.23 -15.39
C GLU A 783 21.79 -12.69 -14.02
N VAL A 784 22.52 -13.52 -13.27
CA VAL A 784 23.14 -13.14 -11.99
C VAL A 784 24.63 -12.95 -12.20
N ILE A 785 25.13 -11.78 -11.83
CA ILE A 785 26.56 -11.44 -11.87
C ILE A 785 27.03 -11.31 -10.42
N LEU A 786 27.98 -12.17 -10.04
CA LEU A 786 28.61 -12.14 -8.73
C LEU A 786 29.78 -11.13 -8.71
N PRO A 787 30.13 -10.57 -7.54
CA PRO A 787 31.21 -9.58 -7.39
C PRO A 787 32.59 -10.05 -7.86
#